data_AF-A0A7X7KJ82-F1
#
_entry.id   AF-A0A7X7KJ82-F1
#
_cell.length_a   1.000
_cell.length_b   1.000
_cell.length_c   1.000
_cell.angle_alpha   90.00
_cell.angle_beta   90.00
_cell.angle_gamma   90.00
#
_symmetry.space_group_name_H-M   'P 1'
#
loop_
_entity.id
_entity.type
_entity.pdbx_description
1 polymer ?
#
loop_
_entity_poly.entity_id
_entity_poly.type
_entity_poly.pdbx_seq_one_letter_code
_entity_poly.pdbx_strand_id
1 'polypeptide(L)'
;MPLQPSHRVSHTWPRPFPRALLATVLLAAGAAGAADSGSDWIRREKIRAGWIYAKDGVERLAFFKNHGMNALITHAGNPESFTLWAQAARRADMRLVGVVGASFDGAAAGMRRCVFANGYESVVPCPQEERYWREVLTETACRVARESLEPDRLIAGVLIDWELYANSRLGGQIYFTDACFCDHCWNSFLQDKGRAAEAAAPAPGERLPWLKAQGLAEDYQARLQERVRDQARAMRAAVSAVRPGFLLGFYPVPHNWHLRGVAQGLGNPDEPVVLWATSTYGGGGPGAIADTWKQDLLDQGIHAFYCGGMLLRQYSAANLAANLVEIARKTDGYWLFTVHTLCIKEEDQRGDYHLCAGTPEEYLAAIRRGNAELDAFAADPAHASSLAFVEEPVRYRHPGFDIGRLELPDLADRSTAGRGQALAMPPLGIIASSYLLMAMQDGEEARLSLDVSRPKSGAVWGVSYAVLGPDKAILSDGRMPPGEAFTLAFQARQAGLHAVVLTPGYYGRCQVLTSTVPYAHWTWRSYPAFEVAGPGGTLYVHVPAGLTEFDLEVSCLSATAQVQVTVRDPAGRAVVDQPTDALVRKAALTIPTAGQDGQLWSIRLGRVEGKSYRSAQVLFDPRLPPAVSTRPDVIFTRP
;
A
#
# COMPACT_ATOMS: atom_id res chain seq x y z
N MET A 1 -46.07 -45.65 30.74
CA MET A 1 -47.32 -46.30 30.29
C MET A 1 -47.57 -45.94 28.82
N PRO A 2 -48.36 -46.72 28.05
CA PRO A 2 -47.84 -47.23 26.77
C PRO A 2 -48.76 -46.98 25.55
N LEU A 3 -48.44 -47.67 24.43
CA LEU A 3 -49.29 -48.09 23.30
C LEU A 3 -48.96 -47.54 21.90
N GLN A 4 -48.22 -48.35 21.13
CA GLN A 4 -48.60 -48.76 19.77
C GLN A 4 -49.88 -49.67 19.83
N PRO A 5 -50.57 -50.09 18.73
CA PRO A 5 -50.07 -50.29 17.35
C PRO A 5 -51.09 -50.09 16.18
N SER A 6 -50.73 -50.65 15.00
CA SER A 6 -51.60 -51.18 13.92
C SER A 6 -52.19 -50.17 12.90
N HIS A 7 -52.49 -50.52 11.64
CA HIS A 7 -52.78 -51.84 11.01
C HIS A 7 -52.06 -52.10 9.64
N ARG A 8 -52.19 -53.35 9.14
CA ARG A 8 -51.87 -53.79 7.74
C ARG A 8 -53.13 -53.56 6.82
N VAL A 9 -53.15 -53.73 5.49
CA VAL A 9 -53.12 -55.00 4.71
C VAL A 9 -52.92 -54.72 3.18
N SER A 10 -52.47 -55.73 2.43
CA SER A 10 -52.08 -55.81 1.00
C SER A 10 -53.20 -55.85 -0.06
N HIS A 11 -52.86 -55.74 -1.36
CA HIS A 11 -53.19 -56.68 -2.49
C HIS A 11 -52.87 -56.06 -3.90
N THR A 12 -51.78 -56.46 -4.60
CA THR A 12 -51.64 -57.45 -5.72
C THR A 12 -51.84 -56.99 -7.19
N TRP A 13 -50.70 -56.82 -7.91
CA TRP A 13 -50.31 -57.17 -9.31
C TRP A 13 -51.34 -57.47 -10.42
N PRO A 14 -51.08 -57.05 -11.70
CA PRO A 14 -50.23 -57.85 -12.62
C PRO A 14 -49.19 -57.07 -13.48
N ARG A 15 -48.40 -57.78 -14.30
CA ARG A 15 -47.35 -57.28 -15.24
C ARG A 15 -47.86 -57.21 -16.70
N PRO A 16 -47.12 -56.65 -17.68
CA PRO A 16 -46.05 -57.41 -18.36
C PRO A 16 -44.71 -56.65 -18.61
N PHE A 17 -43.70 -57.42 -19.04
CA PHE A 17 -42.36 -57.03 -19.53
C PHE A 17 -42.42 -56.55 -21.01
N PRO A 18 -41.40 -55.87 -21.63
CA PRO A 18 -40.02 -56.39 -21.73
C PRO A 18 -38.82 -55.41 -21.87
N ARG A 19 -37.61 -56.00 -21.82
CA ARG A 19 -36.28 -55.51 -22.28
C ARG A 19 -35.74 -54.24 -21.60
N ALA A 20 -34.80 -54.31 -20.64
CA ALA A 20 -33.41 -54.81 -20.68
C ALA A 20 -32.37 -53.76 -21.13
N LEU A 21 -31.65 -53.21 -20.16
CA LEU A 21 -30.29 -52.66 -20.30
C LEU A 21 -29.39 -53.36 -19.26
N LEU A 22 -28.13 -53.61 -19.60
CA LEU A 22 -27.13 -54.09 -18.65
C LEU A 22 -26.67 -52.93 -17.75
N ALA A 23 -26.78 -53.09 -16.43
CA ALA A 23 -26.10 -52.24 -15.48
C ALA A 23 -24.69 -52.80 -15.21
N THR A 24 -23.69 -52.31 -15.93
CA THR A 24 -22.29 -52.67 -15.67
C THR A 24 -21.84 -52.07 -14.33
N VAL A 25 -21.77 -52.90 -13.29
CA VAL A 25 -21.22 -52.50 -11.99
C VAL A 25 -19.70 -52.37 -12.11
N LEU A 26 -19.23 -51.17 -12.44
CA LEU A 26 -17.81 -50.82 -12.45
C LEU A 26 -17.28 -50.69 -11.03
N LEU A 27 -16.78 -51.80 -10.48
CA LEU A 27 -15.94 -51.80 -9.27
C LEU A 27 -14.56 -51.20 -9.59
N ALA A 28 -14.51 -49.87 -9.69
CA ALA A 28 -13.30 -49.08 -9.89
C ALA A 28 -12.45 -48.97 -8.60
N ALA A 29 -12.04 -50.12 -8.05
CA ALA A 29 -11.09 -50.18 -6.96
C ALA A 29 -9.65 -50.13 -7.50
N GLY A 30 -9.05 -48.94 -7.58
CA GLY A 30 -7.64 -48.81 -8.00
C GLY A 30 -7.19 -47.45 -8.52
N ALA A 31 -7.19 -46.41 -7.67
CA ALA A 31 -6.54 -45.12 -7.95
C ALA A 31 -6.12 -44.35 -6.68
N ALA A 32 -5.66 -45.06 -5.64
CA ALA A 32 -5.14 -44.42 -4.43
C ALA A 32 -3.63 -44.14 -4.58
N GLY A 33 -3.19 -42.92 -4.25
CA GLY A 33 -1.77 -42.68 -3.93
C GLY A 33 -0.88 -42.10 -5.03
N ALA A 34 -1.41 -41.31 -5.98
CA ALA A 34 -0.63 -40.15 -6.40
C ALA A 34 -0.75 -39.11 -5.28
N ALA A 35 0.38 -38.70 -4.68
CA ALA A 35 0.36 -37.70 -3.63
C ALA A 35 0.12 -36.31 -4.26
N ASP A 36 -1.09 -35.77 -4.10
CA ASP A 36 -1.45 -34.40 -4.51
C ASP A 36 -0.43 -33.44 -3.88
N SER A 37 0.39 -32.75 -4.69
CA SER A 37 1.42 -31.89 -4.12
C SER A 37 0.75 -30.75 -3.36
N GLY A 38 1.40 -30.22 -2.32
CA GLY A 38 0.81 -29.16 -1.49
C GLY A 38 0.44 -27.87 -2.24
N SER A 39 0.81 -27.78 -3.53
CA SER A 39 0.49 -26.70 -4.46
C SER A 39 -0.53 -27.03 -5.56
N ASP A 40 -0.91 -28.29 -5.79
CA ASP A 40 -1.73 -28.64 -6.97
C ASP A 40 -3.15 -28.05 -6.94
N TRP A 41 -3.70 -27.85 -5.74
CA TRP A 41 -4.94 -27.11 -5.56
C TRP A 41 -4.87 -25.67 -6.10
N ILE A 42 -3.69 -25.01 -6.10
CA ILE A 42 -3.52 -23.68 -6.70
C ILE A 42 -3.71 -23.76 -8.22
N ARG A 43 -3.15 -24.80 -8.85
CA ARG A 43 -3.25 -25.02 -10.30
C ARG A 43 -4.69 -25.33 -10.74
N ARG A 44 -5.47 -26.03 -9.90
CA ARG A 44 -6.87 -26.40 -10.18
C ARG A 44 -7.88 -25.32 -9.80
N GLU A 45 -7.82 -24.83 -8.57
CA GLU A 45 -8.89 -24.06 -7.90
C GLU A 45 -8.61 -22.55 -7.88
N LYS A 46 -7.33 -22.18 -8.10
CA LYS A 46 -6.71 -20.86 -7.86
C LYS A 46 -6.77 -20.42 -6.40
N ILE A 47 -5.88 -19.50 -6.00
CA ILE A 47 -5.94 -18.90 -4.65
C ILE A 47 -7.12 -17.93 -4.60
N ARG A 48 -8.00 -18.08 -3.60
CA ARG A 48 -9.15 -17.20 -3.35
C ARG A 48 -9.12 -16.80 -1.88
N ALA A 49 -8.25 -15.85 -1.55
CA ALA A 49 -7.82 -15.59 -0.17
C ALA A 49 -8.31 -14.26 0.41
N GLY A 50 -8.38 -14.17 1.74
CA GLY A 50 -8.67 -12.94 2.47
C GLY A 50 -7.78 -12.78 3.70
N TRP A 51 -7.30 -11.57 3.95
CA TRP A 51 -6.59 -11.22 5.17
C TRP A 51 -7.57 -10.87 6.28
N ILE A 52 -7.41 -11.50 7.44
CA ILE A 52 -8.31 -11.34 8.60
C ILE A 52 -7.49 -11.31 9.91
N TYR A 53 -7.96 -10.57 10.91
CA TYR A 53 -7.27 -10.49 12.19
C TYR A 53 -7.76 -11.58 13.15
N ALA A 54 -6.86 -12.12 13.98
CA ALA A 54 -7.20 -13.20 14.91
C ALA A 54 -8.34 -12.85 15.89
N LYS A 55 -8.57 -11.55 16.15
CA LYS A 55 -9.67 -10.98 16.95
C LYS A 55 -11.06 -11.13 16.31
N ASP A 56 -11.14 -11.41 15.00
CA ASP A 56 -12.39 -11.33 14.23
C ASP A 56 -13.28 -12.59 14.37
N GLY A 57 -12.75 -13.64 15.02
CA GLY A 57 -13.44 -14.88 15.32
C GLY A 57 -13.14 -16.03 14.34
N VAL A 58 -12.98 -17.25 14.86
CA VAL A 58 -12.67 -18.44 14.05
C VAL A 58 -13.87 -18.92 13.21
N GLU A 59 -15.09 -18.51 13.57
CA GLU A 59 -16.30 -18.78 12.79
C GLU A 59 -16.27 -18.12 11.40
N ARG A 60 -15.42 -17.09 11.22
CA ARG A 60 -15.22 -16.42 9.94
C ARG A 60 -14.66 -17.34 8.86
N LEU A 61 -14.00 -18.44 9.23
CA LEU A 61 -13.56 -19.47 8.27
C LEU A 61 -14.76 -20.08 7.51
N ALA A 62 -15.79 -20.53 8.24
CA ALA A 62 -17.01 -21.05 7.61
C ALA A 62 -17.80 -19.96 6.86
N PHE A 63 -17.83 -18.74 7.41
CA PHE A 63 -18.48 -17.59 6.77
C PHE A 63 -17.89 -17.26 5.38
N PHE A 64 -16.56 -17.19 5.25
CA PHE A 64 -15.93 -16.87 3.96
C PHE A 64 -15.88 -18.07 2.99
N LYS A 65 -15.82 -19.31 3.48
CA LYS A 65 -16.05 -20.53 2.67
C LYS A 65 -17.43 -20.48 1.99
N ASN A 66 -18.48 -20.05 2.71
CA ASN A 66 -19.83 -19.85 2.18
C ASN A 66 -19.96 -18.68 1.17
N HIS A 67 -18.87 -17.94 0.92
CA HIS A 67 -18.76 -16.94 -0.15
C HIS A 67 -17.80 -17.38 -1.27
N GLY A 68 -17.46 -18.68 -1.34
CA GLY A 68 -16.66 -19.27 -2.41
C GLY A 68 -15.14 -19.05 -2.27
N MET A 69 -14.68 -18.53 -1.13
CA MET A 69 -13.26 -18.40 -0.81
C MET A 69 -12.70 -19.76 -0.37
N ASN A 70 -11.42 -20.03 -0.67
CA ASN A 70 -10.77 -21.31 -0.36
C ASN A 70 -9.58 -21.18 0.60
N ALA A 71 -9.20 -19.95 0.97
CA ALA A 71 -8.19 -19.68 1.98
C ALA A 71 -8.49 -18.43 2.84
N LEU A 72 -7.96 -18.40 4.06
CA LEU A 72 -7.79 -17.17 4.85
C LEU A 72 -6.35 -17.05 5.36
N ILE A 73 -5.91 -15.81 5.51
CA ILE A 73 -4.57 -15.42 5.96
C ILE A 73 -4.73 -14.74 7.33
N THR A 74 -4.05 -15.23 8.37
CA THR A 74 -4.06 -14.59 9.69
C THR A 74 -2.76 -14.78 10.46
N HIS A 75 -2.57 -13.98 11.51
CA HIS A 75 -1.28 -13.87 12.20
C HIS A 75 -0.92 -15.10 13.03
N ALA A 76 0.22 -15.74 12.73
CA ALA A 76 0.65 -16.96 13.40
C ALA A 76 1.45 -16.74 14.68
N GLY A 77 1.84 -15.49 14.99
CA GLY A 77 2.77 -15.17 16.10
C GLY A 77 2.28 -15.51 17.51
N ASN A 78 0.98 -15.75 17.72
CA ASN A 78 0.46 -16.36 18.95
C ASN A 78 0.07 -17.83 18.64
N PRO A 79 0.79 -18.84 19.19
CA PRO A 79 0.53 -20.25 18.86
C PRO A 79 -0.85 -20.73 19.27
N GLU A 80 -1.32 -20.40 20.48
CA GLU A 80 -2.60 -20.88 21.03
C GLU A 80 -3.78 -20.42 20.18
N SER A 81 -3.83 -19.13 19.84
CA SER A 81 -4.83 -18.56 18.95
C SER A 81 -4.74 -19.18 17.56
N PHE A 82 -3.52 -19.33 17.01
CA PHE A 82 -3.35 -19.90 15.68
C PHE A 82 -3.78 -21.37 15.59
N THR A 83 -3.57 -22.18 16.64
CA THR A 83 -4.09 -23.55 16.71
C THR A 83 -5.62 -23.58 16.64
N LEU A 84 -6.32 -22.68 17.33
CA LEU A 84 -7.79 -22.60 17.26
C LEU A 84 -8.27 -22.24 15.84
N TRP A 85 -7.58 -21.33 15.15
CA TRP A 85 -7.84 -21.03 13.73
C TRP A 85 -7.55 -22.25 12.84
N ALA A 86 -6.43 -22.97 13.06
CA ALA A 86 -6.04 -24.14 12.27
C ALA A 86 -7.01 -25.32 12.43
N GLN A 87 -7.58 -25.52 13.62
CA GLN A 87 -8.62 -26.51 13.87
C GLN A 87 -9.98 -26.10 13.25
N ALA A 88 -10.35 -24.82 13.35
CA ALA A 88 -11.55 -24.31 12.69
C ALA A 88 -11.44 -24.39 11.16
N ALA A 89 -10.24 -24.18 10.61
CA ALA A 89 -9.92 -24.32 9.19
C ALA A 89 -10.18 -25.74 8.69
N ARG A 90 -9.79 -26.76 9.46
CA ARG A 90 -10.11 -28.17 9.18
C ARG A 90 -11.62 -28.43 9.22
N ARG A 91 -12.34 -27.89 10.20
CA ARG A 91 -13.81 -28.05 10.32
C ARG A 91 -14.59 -27.34 9.20
N ALA A 92 -14.06 -26.25 8.65
CA ALA A 92 -14.66 -25.47 7.58
C ALA A 92 -14.22 -25.90 6.16
N ASP A 93 -13.32 -26.89 6.04
CA ASP A 93 -12.65 -27.25 4.77
C ASP A 93 -12.04 -26.01 4.06
N MET A 94 -11.38 -25.13 4.80
CA MET A 94 -10.76 -23.94 4.21
C MET A 94 -9.30 -23.80 4.62
N ARG A 95 -8.42 -23.46 3.69
CA ARG A 95 -6.97 -23.52 3.90
C ARG A 95 -6.48 -22.32 4.70
N LEU A 96 -5.82 -22.56 5.83
CA LEU A 96 -5.18 -21.49 6.60
C LEU A 96 -3.77 -21.18 6.08
N VAL A 97 -3.44 -19.90 6.00
CA VAL A 97 -2.08 -19.40 5.78
C VAL A 97 -1.66 -18.57 6.98
N GLY A 98 -0.54 -18.94 7.61
CA GLY A 98 -0.01 -18.22 8.78
C GLY A 98 0.91 -17.06 8.41
N VAL A 99 0.66 -15.85 8.94
CA VAL A 99 1.58 -14.72 8.75
C VAL A 99 2.76 -14.85 9.72
N VAL A 100 3.97 -14.76 9.18
CA VAL A 100 5.24 -14.58 9.88
C VAL A 100 5.69 -13.14 9.67
N GLY A 101 5.58 -12.30 10.71
CA GLY A 101 5.96 -10.89 10.62
C GLY A 101 7.47 -10.68 10.60
N ALA A 102 7.99 -9.95 9.62
CA ALA A 102 9.39 -9.52 9.55
C ALA A 102 9.71 -8.32 10.45
N SER A 103 8.69 -7.55 10.86
CA SER A 103 8.85 -6.42 11.78
C SER A 103 9.36 -6.86 13.15
N PHE A 104 10.66 -6.76 13.35
CA PHE A 104 11.34 -7.16 14.58
C PHE A 104 12.29 -6.06 15.04
N ASP A 105 12.40 -5.85 16.35
CA ASP A 105 13.36 -4.92 16.94
C ASP A 105 14.70 -5.64 17.18
N GLY A 106 15.59 -5.54 16.19
CA GLY A 106 16.93 -6.09 16.26
C GLY A 106 17.82 -5.39 17.27
N ALA A 107 17.58 -4.10 17.55
CA ALA A 107 18.33 -3.35 18.57
C ALA A 107 18.04 -3.90 19.97
N ALA A 108 16.75 -4.08 20.32
CA ALA A 108 16.34 -4.67 21.59
C ALA A 108 16.80 -6.14 21.76
N ALA A 109 16.91 -6.89 20.65
CA ALA A 109 17.34 -8.29 20.66
C ALA A 109 18.86 -8.52 20.55
N GLY A 110 19.67 -7.45 20.56
CA GLY A 110 21.14 -7.55 20.43
C GLY A 110 21.60 -8.18 19.11
N MET A 111 20.91 -7.87 18.02
CA MET A 111 21.21 -8.35 16.66
C MET A 111 21.98 -7.29 15.87
N ARG A 112 22.74 -7.71 14.83
CA ARG A 112 23.33 -6.76 13.87
C ARG A 112 22.21 -5.95 13.24
N ARG A 113 22.31 -4.62 13.22
CA ARG A 113 21.26 -3.71 12.74
C ARG A 113 21.40 -3.37 11.25
N CYS A 114 20.31 -2.95 10.61
CA CYS A 114 20.35 -2.42 9.26
C CYS A 114 20.88 -0.98 9.27
N VAL A 115 21.91 -0.71 8.47
CA VAL A 115 22.37 0.66 8.21
C VAL A 115 22.01 1.04 6.78
N PHE A 116 21.31 2.15 6.61
CA PHE A 116 20.96 2.70 5.29
C PHE A 116 22.14 3.49 4.68
N ALA A 117 22.08 3.77 3.38
CA ALA A 117 23.20 4.37 2.62
C ALA A 117 23.64 5.78 3.07
N ASN A 118 22.87 6.43 3.94
CA ASN A 118 23.20 7.70 4.61
C ASN A 118 23.83 7.53 6.01
N GLY A 119 24.08 6.29 6.44
CA GLY A 119 24.57 5.99 7.78
C GLY A 119 23.49 5.96 8.85
N TYR A 120 22.19 6.09 8.52
CA TYR A 120 21.12 5.86 9.49
C TYR A 120 21.09 4.38 9.89
N GLU A 121 21.46 4.10 11.13
CA GLU A 121 21.34 2.78 11.73
C GLU A 121 19.95 2.61 12.36
N SER A 122 19.16 1.69 11.81
CA SER A 122 17.78 1.44 12.20
C SER A 122 17.66 0.46 13.38
N VAL A 123 16.49 0.42 14.02
CA VAL A 123 16.14 -0.59 15.03
C VAL A 123 15.98 -2.00 14.43
N VAL A 124 15.72 -2.13 13.12
CA VAL A 124 15.51 -3.45 12.50
C VAL A 124 16.83 -4.20 12.27
N PRO A 125 16.81 -5.55 12.26
CA PRO A 125 17.98 -6.36 11.92
C PRO A 125 18.60 -6.01 10.56
N CYS A 126 19.87 -6.33 10.40
CA CYS A 126 20.51 -6.43 9.11
C CYS A 126 19.81 -7.55 8.30
N PRO A 127 19.54 -7.36 6.99
CA PRO A 127 18.97 -8.42 6.14
C PRO A 127 19.80 -9.71 6.07
N GLN A 128 21.08 -9.66 6.48
CA GLN A 128 22.01 -10.79 6.54
C GLN A 128 22.28 -11.30 7.97
N GLU A 129 21.49 -10.88 8.96
CA GLU A 129 21.59 -11.41 10.31
C GLU A 129 21.03 -12.84 10.38
N GLU A 130 21.94 -13.81 10.47
CA GLU A 130 21.65 -15.23 10.67
C GLU A 130 20.73 -15.49 11.86
N ARG A 131 20.90 -14.74 12.96
CA ARG A 131 20.02 -14.87 14.14
C ARG A 131 18.57 -14.53 13.80
N TYR A 132 18.34 -13.46 13.06
CA TYR A 132 17.00 -13.01 12.64
C TYR A 132 16.36 -14.02 11.68
N TRP A 133 17.12 -14.49 10.68
CA TRP A 133 16.65 -15.52 9.75
C TRP A 133 16.29 -16.84 10.44
N ARG A 134 17.08 -17.27 11.43
CA ARG A 134 16.81 -18.48 12.21
C ARG A 134 15.68 -18.27 13.22
N GLU A 135 15.91 -17.42 14.22
CA GLU A 135 15.12 -17.30 15.46
C GLU A 135 13.74 -16.66 15.20
N VAL A 136 13.62 -15.76 14.22
CA VAL A 136 12.36 -15.05 13.94
C VAL A 136 11.61 -15.69 12.77
N LEU A 137 12.27 -15.83 11.61
CA LEU A 137 11.60 -16.28 10.38
C LEU A 137 11.48 -17.81 10.29
N THR A 138 12.62 -18.52 10.34
CA THR A 138 12.67 -19.96 10.07
C THR A 138 12.02 -20.77 11.19
N GLU A 139 12.33 -20.50 12.46
CA GLU A 139 11.74 -21.23 13.59
C GLU A 139 10.20 -21.06 13.66
N THR A 140 9.69 -19.87 13.34
CA THR A 140 8.24 -19.63 13.24
C THR A 140 7.63 -20.42 12.08
N ALA A 141 8.22 -20.38 10.89
CA ALA A 141 7.73 -21.16 9.74
C ALA A 141 7.79 -22.68 9.99
N CYS A 142 8.89 -23.19 10.56
CA CYS A 142 9.04 -24.60 10.95
C CYS A 142 8.13 -25.02 12.11
N ARG A 143 7.69 -24.09 12.99
CA ARG A 143 6.62 -24.36 13.96
C ARG A 143 5.27 -24.54 13.27
N VAL A 144 4.89 -23.60 12.41
CA VAL A 144 3.62 -23.67 11.68
C VAL A 144 3.58 -24.87 10.72
N ALA A 145 4.72 -25.24 10.12
CA ALA A 145 4.85 -26.45 9.32
C ALA A 145 4.67 -27.73 10.15
N ARG A 146 5.26 -27.82 11.36
CA ARG A 146 5.02 -28.95 12.29
C ARG A 146 3.55 -29.03 12.70
N GLU A 147 2.98 -27.90 13.10
CA GLU A 147 1.57 -27.77 13.49
C GLU A 147 0.60 -28.19 12.37
N SER A 148 1.02 -28.05 11.11
CA SER A 148 0.25 -28.47 9.93
C SER A 148 0.21 -29.98 9.68
N LEU A 149 1.01 -30.78 10.39
CA LEU A 149 1.03 -32.25 10.29
C LEU A 149 -0.10 -32.89 11.12
N GLU A 150 -0.68 -32.15 12.06
CA GLU A 150 -1.73 -32.63 12.95
C GLU A 150 -3.04 -32.88 12.18
N PRO A 151 -3.70 -34.04 12.34
CA PRO A 151 -4.85 -34.41 11.51
C PRO A 151 -6.08 -33.51 11.76
N ASP A 152 -6.18 -32.92 12.95
CA ASP A 152 -7.25 -32.00 13.34
C ASP A 152 -7.09 -30.58 12.77
N ARG A 153 -5.98 -30.27 12.09
CA ARG A 153 -5.62 -28.93 11.59
C ARG A 153 -5.51 -28.87 10.07
N LEU A 154 -5.80 -27.72 9.47
CA LEU A 154 -5.69 -27.50 8.01
C LEU A 154 -4.95 -26.20 7.70
N ILE A 155 -3.62 -26.29 7.65
CA ILE A 155 -2.72 -25.20 7.26
C ILE A 155 -2.04 -25.60 5.94
N ALA A 156 -2.01 -24.69 4.98
CA ALA A 156 -1.39 -24.90 3.66
C ALA A 156 0.01 -24.28 3.55
N GLY A 157 0.31 -23.25 4.34
CA GLY A 157 1.58 -22.53 4.23
C GLY A 157 1.74 -21.37 5.21
N VAL A 158 2.80 -20.59 4.98
CA VAL A 158 3.03 -19.28 5.60
C VAL A 158 3.25 -18.16 4.59
N LEU A 159 2.86 -16.95 4.98
CA LEU A 159 3.16 -15.68 4.33
C LEU A 159 4.17 -14.93 5.20
N ILE A 160 5.35 -14.58 4.67
CA ILE A 160 6.26 -13.64 5.32
C ILE A 160 5.79 -12.22 4.98
N ASP A 161 5.41 -11.46 6.00
CA ASP A 161 5.04 -10.06 5.86
C ASP A 161 6.31 -9.22 6.04
N TRP A 162 6.85 -8.68 4.96
CA TRP A 162 8.07 -7.87 4.99
C TRP A 162 7.86 -6.42 5.41
N GLU A 163 6.64 -6.00 5.82
CA GLU A 163 6.47 -4.67 6.38
C GLU A 163 7.16 -4.53 7.73
N LEU A 164 8.20 -3.72 7.77
CA LEU A 164 9.10 -3.45 8.89
C LEU A 164 8.54 -2.34 9.79
N TYR A 165 7.35 -2.56 10.35
CA TYR A 165 6.62 -1.57 11.17
C TYR A 165 7.46 -0.95 12.31
N ALA A 166 8.43 -1.69 12.89
CA ALA A 166 9.39 -1.16 13.87
C ALA A 166 10.20 0.07 13.36
N ASN A 167 10.48 0.14 12.05
CA ASN A 167 11.21 1.24 11.41
C ASN A 167 10.31 2.37 10.86
N SER A 168 8.98 2.23 10.99
CA SER A 168 7.97 3.08 10.33
C SER A 168 8.11 4.58 10.58
N ARG A 169 8.69 4.99 11.72
CA ARG A 169 8.88 6.39 12.10
C ARG A 169 10.17 7.04 11.57
N LEU A 170 11.12 6.26 11.04
CA LEU A 170 12.49 6.74 10.82
C LEU A 170 13.17 6.30 9.51
N GLY A 171 12.80 5.14 8.94
CA GLY A 171 13.46 4.61 7.73
C GLY A 171 12.55 3.87 6.74
N GLY A 172 11.22 3.98 6.91
CA GLY A 172 10.24 3.40 5.98
C GLY A 172 9.91 1.91 6.21
N GLN A 173 8.98 1.42 5.39
CA GLN A 173 8.23 0.18 5.63
C GLN A 173 8.90 -1.12 5.17
N ILE A 174 10.00 -1.10 4.41
CA ILE A 174 10.68 -2.32 3.94
C ILE A 174 12.20 -2.11 3.86
N TYR A 175 12.98 -3.19 3.71
CA TYR A 175 14.35 -3.06 3.22
C TYR A 175 14.31 -2.56 1.77
N PHE A 176 14.79 -1.35 1.54
CA PHE A 176 14.92 -0.72 0.23
C PHE A 176 16.30 -0.99 -0.39
N THR A 177 16.49 -0.56 -1.65
CA THR A 177 17.73 -0.70 -2.41
C THR A 177 18.94 -0.01 -1.77
N ASP A 178 18.71 0.94 -0.86
CA ASP A 178 19.69 1.66 -0.05
C ASP A 178 19.95 1.05 1.34
N ALA A 179 19.39 -0.12 1.66
CA ALA A 179 19.93 -1.05 2.63
C ALA A 179 20.95 -2.00 1.95
N CYS A 180 21.92 -2.62 2.62
CA CYS A 180 22.39 -2.43 3.99
C CYS A 180 23.92 -2.23 3.98
N PHE A 181 24.39 -1.20 4.66
CA PHE A 181 25.78 -0.71 4.66
C PHE A 181 26.50 -0.88 6.01
N CYS A 182 26.01 -1.78 6.88
CA CYS A 182 26.64 -2.06 8.16
C CYS A 182 28.00 -2.77 7.99
N ASP A 183 28.85 -2.70 9.01
CA ASP A 183 30.24 -3.17 8.95
C ASP A 183 30.38 -4.64 8.53
N HIS A 184 29.43 -5.50 8.91
CA HIS A 184 29.43 -6.90 8.49
C HIS A 184 29.25 -7.08 6.97
N CYS A 185 28.26 -6.41 6.38
CA CYS A 185 28.01 -6.44 4.93
C CYS A 185 29.13 -5.77 4.15
N TRP A 186 29.67 -4.66 4.68
CA TRP A 186 30.81 -3.93 4.13
C TRP A 186 32.08 -4.79 4.11
N ASN A 187 32.48 -5.32 5.26
CA ASN A 187 33.73 -6.06 5.43
C ASN A 187 33.69 -7.39 4.67
N SER A 188 32.56 -8.12 4.67
CA SER A 188 32.44 -9.35 3.86
C SER A 188 32.65 -9.04 2.38
N PHE A 189 32.01 -8.01 1.82
CA PHE A 189 32.17 -7.68 0.41
C PHE A 189 33.62 -7.33 0.05
N LEU A 190 34.29 -6.50 0.85
CA LEU A 190 35.68 -6.16 0.59
C LEU A 190 36.62 -7.35 0.76
N GLN A 191 36.35 -8.25 1.72
CA GLN A 191 37.06 -9.53 1.85
C GLN A 191 36.87 -10.40 0.60
N ASP A 192 35.63 -10.57 0.12
CA ASP A 192 35.30 -11.33 -1.08
C ASP A 192 35.93 -10.73 -2.36
N LYS A 193 36.21 -9.42 -2.37
CA LYS A 193 36.93 -8.70 -3.43
C LYS A 193 38.46 -8.64 -3.24
N GLY A 194 39.02 -9.21 -2.17
CA GLY A 194 40.45 -9.13 -1.84
C GLY A 194 40.93 -7.74 -1.36
N ARG A 195 40.00 -6.81 -1.11
CA ARG A 195 40.21 -5.40 -0.72
C ARG A 195 40.05 -5.16 0.79
N ALA A 196 40.22 -6.20 1.62
CA ALA A 196 39.95 -6.14 3.07
C ALA A 196 40.72 -5.04 3.83
N ALA A 197 41.90 -4.62 3.35
CA ALA A 197 42.67 -3.51 3.92
C ALA A 197 41.96 -2.15 3.83
N GLU A 198 40.99 -1.99 2.92
CA GLU A 198 40.25 -0.75 2.69
C GLU A 198 38.97 -0.64 3.53
N ALA A 199 38.68 -1.66 4.36
CA ALA A 199 37.47 -1.75 5.18
C ALA A 199 37.27 -0.55 6.12
N ALA A 200 38.35 0.07 6.59
CA ALA A 200 38.31 1.22 7.50
C ALA A 200 37.99 2.57 6.84
N ALA A 201 37.96 2.65 5.51
CA ALA A 201 38.13 3.92 4.78
C ALA A 201 36.85 4.63 4.27
N PRO A 202 35.63 4.13 4.54
CA PRO A 202 34.49 5.03 4.66
C PRO A 202 33.59 4.72 5.87
N ALA A 203 33.14 5.77 6.56
CA ALA A 203 32.05 5.68 7.53
C ALA A 203 30.75 5.22 6.83
N PRO A 204 29.75 4.66 7.55
CA PRO A 204 28.64 3.98 6.90
C PRO A 204 27.84 4.80 5.86
N GLY A 205 27.69 6.12 6.06
CA GLY A 205 27.04 7.02 5.09
C GLY A 205 27.90 7.41 3.87
N GLU A 206 29.20 7.11 3.90
CA GLU A 206 30.15 7.40 2.81
C GLU A 206 30.36 6.19 1.89
N ARG A 207 29.93 4.99 2.32
CA ARG A 207 30.18 3.71 1.63
C ARG A 207 29.56 3.64 0.24
N LEU A 208 28.34 4.15 0.04
CA LEU A 208 27.73 4.14 -1.29
C LEU A 208 28.33 5.21 -2.25
N PRO A 209 28.63 6.45 -1.81
CA PRO A 209 29.50 7.35 -2.56
C PRO A 209 30.84 6.71 -2.96
N TRP A 210 31.54 6.03 -2.03
CA TRP A 210 32.80 5.33 -2.31
C TRP A 210 32.63 4.21 -3.33
N LEU A 211 31.62 3.34 -3.17
CA LEU A 211 31.36 2.24 -4.11
C LEU A 211 31.05 2.75 -5.53
N LYS A 212 30.38 3.89 -5.67
CA LYS A 212 30.16 4.55 -6.98
C LYS A 212 31.49 5.03 -7.58
N ALA A 213 32.32 5.71 -6.79
CA ALA A 213 33.64 6.17 -7.23
C ALA A 213 34.61 5.02 -7.60
N GLN A 214 34.40 3.83 -7.02
CA GLN A 214 35.18 2.61 -7.29
C GLN A 214 34.56 1.70 -8.37
N GLY A 215 33.39 2.03 -8.92
CA GLY A 215 32.67 1.17 -9.89
C GLY A 215 32.09 -0.12 -9.30
N LEU A 216 32.00 -0.24 -7.97
CA LEU A 216 31.64 -1.46 -7.24
C LEU A 216 30.19 -1.49 -6.71
N ALA A 217 29.37 -0.47 -7.00
CA ALA A 217 28.03 -0.33 -6.42
C ALA A 217 27.05 -1.45 -6.84
N GLU A 218 27.11 -1.93 -8.08
CA GLU A 218 26.24 -3.01 -8.57
C GLU A 218 26.70 -4.37 -8.02
N ASP A 219 28.01 -4.63 -8.06
CA ASP A 219 28.65 -5.78 -7.41
C ASP A 219 28.27 -5.90 -5.93
N TYR A 220 28.21 -4.78 -5.20
CA TYR A 220 27.77 -4.74 -3.81
C TYR A 220 26.34 -5.26 -3.67
N GLN A 221 25.39 -4.72 -4.43
CA GLN A 221 23.99 -5.12 -4.35
C GLN A 221 23.76 -6.57 -4.82
N ALA A 222 24.48 -7.03 -5.84
CA ALA A 222 24.45 -8.43 -6.27
C ALA A 222 24.92 -9.37 -5.15
N ARG A 223 26.00 -9.00 -4.45
CA ARG A 223 26.52 -9.72 -3.29
C ARG A 223 25.56 -9.68 -2.08
N LEU A 224 24.86 -8.56 -1.88
CA LEU A 224 23.82 -8.45 -0.84
C LEU A 224 22.65 -9.40 -1.13
N GLN A 225 22.18 -9.43 -2.39
CA GLN A 225 21.11 -10.32 -2.87
C GLN A 225 21.47 -11.80 -2.72
N GLU A 226 22.72 -12.16 -3.03
CA GLU A 226 23.20 -13.54 -2.88
C GLU A 226 23.11 -14.05 -1.44
N ARG A 227 23.62 -13.30 -0.44
CA ARG A 227 23.53 -13.74 0.96
C ARG A 227 22.08 -13.91 1.43
N VAL A 228 21.17 -13.02 1.00
CA VAL A 228 19.74 -13.13 1.33
C VAL A 228 19.08 -14.32 0.63
N ARG A 229 19.47 -14.61 -0.62
CA ARG A 229 19.05 -15.82 -1.34
C ARG A 229 19.51 -17.09 -0.62
N ASP A 230 20.73 -17.12 -0.11
CA ASP A 230 21.25 -18.30 0.59
C ASP A 230 20.57 -18.52 1.96
N GLN A 231 20.25 -17.44 2.70
CA GLN A 231 19.42 -17.52 3.91
C GLN A 231 18.00 -18.04 3.59
N ALA A 232 17.38 -17.52 2.52
CA ALA A 232 16.06 -17.98 2.07
C ALA A 232 16.07 -19.45 1.61
N ARG A 233 17.16 -19.93 0.97
CA ARG A 233 17.36 -21.36 0.66
C ARG A 233 17.46 -22.21 1.92
N ALA A 234 18.19 -21.76 2.95
CA ALA A 234 18.28 -22.45 4.23
C ALA A 234 16.91 -22.54 4.92
N MET A 235 16.12 -21.45 4.91
CA MET A 235 14.75 -21.43 5.41
C MET A 235 13.84 -22.41 4.65
N ARG A 236 13.89 -22.42 3.31
CA ARG A 236 13.16 -23.37 2.47
C ARG A 236 13.56 -24.81 2.80
N ALA A 237 14.85 -25.14 2.86
CA ALA A 237 15.33 -26.48 3.19
C ALA A 237 14.85 -26.94 4.58
N ALA A 238 14.93 -26.08 5.60
CA ALA A 238 14.47 -26.37 6.95
C ALA A 238 12.94 -26.62 7.03
N VAL A 239 12.15 -25.88 6.26
CA VAL A 239 10.69 -26.05 6.21
C VAL A 239 10.30 -27.30 5.41
N SER A 240 10.88 -27.53 4.23
CA SER A 240 10.58 -28.72 3.42
C SER A 240 11.07 -30.02 4.08
N ALA A 241 12.09 -29.96 4.96
CA ALA A 241 12.49 -31.07 5.82
C ALA A 241 11.49 -31.38 6.95
N VAL A 242 10.67 -30.41 7.37
CA VAL A 242 9.55 -30.61 8.30
C VAL A 242 8.31 -31.12 7.56
N ARG A 243 7.99 -30.51 6.42
CA ARG A 243 6.86 -30.90 5.56
C ARG A 243 7.14 -30.55 4.09
N PRO A 244 7.43 -31.54 3.24
CA PRO A 244 7.51 -31.34 1.80
C PRO A 244 6.20 -30.78 1.21
N GLY A 245 6.32 -29.90 0.22
CA GLY A 245 5.18 -29.25 -0.43
C GLY A 245 4.48 -28.17 0.43
N PHE A 246 5.01 -27.84 1.62
CA PHE A 246 4.45 -26.74 2.42
C PHE A 246 4.71 -25.40 1.73
N LEU A 247 3.67 -24.59 1.59
CA LEU A 247 3.76 -23.34 0.83
C LEU A 247 4.53 -22.28 1.63
N LEU A 248 5.59 -21.76 1.04
CA LEU A 248 6.23 -20.52 1.49
C LEU A 248 5.84 -19.41 0.52
N GLY A 249 5.48 -18.26 1.06
CA GLY A 249 5.16 -17.07 0.28
C GLY A 249 5.52 -15.80 1.03
N PHE A 250 5.46 -14.66 0.35
CA PHE A 250 5.67 -13.36 1.00
C PHE A 250 4.99 -12.20 0.28
N TYR A 251 4.90 -11.08 1.01
CA TYR A 251 4.41 -9.77 0.59
C TYR A 251 5.51 -8.73 0.85
N PRO A 252 5.79 -7.74 -0.03
CA PRO A 252 5.28 -7.51 -1.39
C PRO A 252 6.10 -8.20 -2.49
N VAL A 253 5.69 -8.02 -3.75
CA VAL A 253 6.41 -8.53 -4.94
C VAL A 253 7.86 -8.03 -5.05
N PRO A 254 8.79 -8.83 -5.62
CA PRO A 254 10.19 -8.46 -5.83
C PRO A 254 10.36 -7.20 -6.69
N HIS A 255 10.97 -6.17 -6.12
CA HIS A 255 11.28 -4.90 -6.80
C HIS A 255 12.63 -4.30 -6.37
N ASN A 256 13.37 -4.99 -5.51
CA ASN A 256 14.68 -4.59 -5.00
C ASN A 256 15.57 -5.82 -4.78
N TRP A 257 16.86 -5.62 -4.49
CA TRP A 257 17.84 -6.70 -4.34
C TRP A 257 17.45 -7.70 -3.22
N HIS A 258 16.86 -7.21 -2.13
CA HIS A 258 16.46 -8.03 -0.99
C HIS A 258 15.34 -9.00 -1.37
N LEU A 259 14.20 -8.47 -1.81
CA LEU A 259 13.02 -9.27 -2.14
C LEU A 259 13.25 -10.19 -3.36
N ARG A 260 14.16 -9.82 -4.28
CA ARG A 260 14.65 -10.72 -5.34
C ARG A 260 15.40 -11.91 -4.75
N GLY A 261 16.33 -11.67 -3.82
CA GLY A 261 17.05 -12.73 -3.12
C GLY A 261 16.11 -13.68 -2.39
N VAL A 262 15.15 -13.14 -1.64
CA VAL A 262 14.11 -13.93 -0.95
C VAL A 262 13.34 -14.82 -1.95
N ALA A 263 12.89 -14.27 -3.08
CA ALA A 263 12.16 -15.04 -4.10
C ALA A 263 13.00 -16.15 -4.76
N GLN A 264 14.26 -15.83 -5.11
CA GLN A 264 15.23 -16.78 -5.68
C GLN A 264 15.67 -17.89 -4.70
N GLY A 265 15.37 -17.76 -3.40
CA GLY A 265 15.71 -18.75 -2.39
C GLY A 265 14.52 -19.54 -1.83
N LEU A 266 13.34 -18.92 -1.73
CA LEU A 266 12.12 -19.61 -1.28
C LEU A 266 11.43 -20.43 -2.38
N GLY A 267 11.62 -20.06 -3.65
CA GLY A 267 10.97 -20.69 -4.80
C GLY A 267 11.93 -21.53 -5.65
N ASN A 268 11.49 -22.71 -6.06
CA ASN A 268 12.14 -23.55 -7.07
C ASN A 268 11.07 -24.13 -8.03
N PRO A 269 11.42 -24.86 -9.12
CA PRO A 269 10.44 -25.37 -10.08
C PRO A 269 9.37 -26.28 -9.48
N ASP A 270 9.73 -27.10 -8.50
CA ASP A 270 8.88 -28.11 -7.88
C ASP A 270 8.08 -27.54 -6.69
N GLU A 271 8.70 -26.64 -5.92
CA GLU A 271 8.08 -25.86 -4.83
C GLU A 271 8.16 -24.33 -5.10
N PRO A 272 7.30 -23.77 -5.96
CA PRO A 272 7.28 -22.33 -6.22
C PRO A 272 6.93 -21.50 -4.98
N VAL A 273 7.47 -20.27 -4.89
CA VAL A 273 7.10 -19.32 -3.84
C VAL A 273 5.76 -18.64 -4.16
N VAL A 274 4.89 -18.45 -3.17
CA VAL A 274 3.65 -17.67 -3.37
C VAL A 274 3.94 -16.18 -3.20
N LEU A 275 3.90 -15.43 -4.29
CA LEU A 275 4.01 -13.97 -4.26
C LEU A 275 2.62 -13.37 -4.01
N TRP A 276 2.41 -12.86 -2.80
CA TRP A 276 1.22 -12.13 -2.39
C TRP A 276 1.36 -10.69 -2.92
N ALA A 277 1.01 -10.54 -4.20
CA ALA A 277 1.36 -9.39 -5.01
C ALA A 277 0.45 -8.19 -4.76
N THR A 278 0.98 -6.98 -4.96
CA THR A 278 0.28 -5.72 -4.68
C THR A 278 0.43 -4.69 -5.81
N SER A 279 0.73 -5.15 -7.02
CA SER A 279 0.53 -4.40 -8.26
C SER A 279 -0.88 -3.80 -8.35
N THR A 280 -1.88 -4.60 -7.97
CA THR A 280 -3.31 -4.27 -7.93
C THR A 280 -3.79 -3.59 -6.64
N TYR A 281 -2.93 -3.35 -5.64
CA TYR A 281 -3.37 -2.70 -4.38
C TYR A 281 -3.93 -1.30 -4.61
N GLY A 282 -3.39 -0.55 -5.57
CA GLY A 282 -3.85 0.82 -5.89
C GLY A 282 -5.17 0.87 -6.68
N GLY A 283 -5.74 -0.27 -7.07
CA GLY A 283 -6.76 -0.33 -8.11
C GLY A 283 -6.15 -0.60 -9.49
N GLY A 284 -6.85 -0.23 -10.56
CA GLY A 284 -6.40 -0.47 -11.95
C GLY A 284 -6.66 -1.90 -12.48
N GLY A 285 -7.04 -2.83 -11.61
CA GLY A 285 -7.54 -4.16 -12.01
C GLY A 285 -6.52 -4.99 -12.77
N PRO A 286 -6.95 -5.90 -13.67
CA PRO A 286 -6.03 -6.77 -14.44
C PRO A 286 -5.04 -6.01 -15.34
N GLY A 287 -5.27 -4.72 -15.60
CA GLY A 287 -4.36 -3.83 -16.33
C GLY A 287 -3.17 -3.33 -15.51
N ALA A 288 -3.16 -3.50 -14.18
CA ALA A 288 -2.01 -3.19 -13.32
C ALA A 288 -0.96 -4.31 -13.29
N ILE A 289 -1.24 -5.46 -13.91
CA ILE A 289 -0.35 -6.62 -14.02
C ILE A 289 0.16 -6.67 -15.48
N ALA A 290 1.48 -6.79 -15.68
CA ALA A 290 2.05 -6.97 -17.02
C ALA A 290 1.68 -8.35 -17.59
N ASP A 291 1.39 -8.47 -18.88
CA ASP A 291 1.09 -9.78 -19.50
C ASP A 291 2.31 -10.71 -19.52
N THR A 292 3.52 -10.13 -19.49
CA THR A 292 4.82 -10.81 -19.42
C THR A 292 5.21 -11.31 -18.03
N TRP A 293 4.41 -11.02 -16.97
CA TRP A 293 4.84 -11.14 -15.56
C TRP A 293 5.53 -12.45 -15.20
N LYS A 294 5.09 -13.56 -15.80
CA LYS A 294 5.62 -14.90 -15.55
C LYS A 294 7.00 -15.11 -16.17
N GLN A 295 7.21 -14.60 -17.38
CA GLN A 295 8.53 -14.63 -18.02
C GLN A 295 9.48 -13.66 -17.32
N ASP A 296 9.01 -12.44 -16.98
CA ASP A 296 9.81 -11.44 -16.28
C ASP A 296 10.37 -11.96 -14.94
N LEU A 297 9.63 -12.83 -14.24
CA LEU A 297 10.10 -13.51 -13.03
C LEU A 297 11.05 -14.68 -13.33
N LEU A 298 10.75 -15.51 -14.34
CA LEU A 298 11.61 -16.64 -14.73
C LEU A 298 12.98 -16.18 -15.24
N ASP A 299 13.06 -15.07 -15.98
CA ASP A 299 14.30 -14.44 -16.43
C ASP A 299 15.12 -13.88 -15.26
N GLN A 300 14.46 -13.54 -14.15
CA GLN A 300 15.09 -13.20 -12.87
C GLN A 300 15.39 -14.45 -11.99
N GLY A 301 15.19 -15.67 -12.50
CA GLY A 301 15.40 -16.92 -11.74
C GLY A 301 14.41 -17.13 -10.59
N ILE A 302 13.20 -16.59 -10.71
CA ILE A 302 12.16 -16.65 -9.67
C ILE A 302 11.03 -17.59 -10.12
N HIS A 303 10.94 -18.74 -9.45
CA HIS A 303 9.85 -19.71 -9.64
C HIS A 303 8.73 -19.43 -8.64
N ALA A 304 7.61 -18.89 -9.12
CA ALA A 304 6.53 -18.39 -8.26
C ALA A 304 5.12 -18.70 -8.77
N PHE A 305 4.19 -18.80 -7.82
CA PHE A 305 2.77 -18.52 -8.06
C PHE A 305 2.51 -17.04 -7.76
N TYR A 306 1.72 -16.36 -8.58
CA TYR A 306 1.39 -14.94 -8.41
C TYR A 306 -0.07 -14.79 -7.95
N CYS A 307 -0.28 -14.16 -6.79
CA CYS A 307 -1.60 -13.93 -6.22
C CYS A 307 -1.90 -12.42 -6.20
N GLY A 308 -2.83 -11.94 -7.02
CA GLY A 308 -3.14 -10.52 -7.18
C GLY A 308 -3.91 -9.95 -5.98
N GLY A 309 -3.29 -9.04 -5.23
CA GLY A 309 -3.84 -8.43 -4.03
C GLY A 309 -4.69 -7.21 -4.31
N MET A 310 -5.79 -7.06 -3.57
CA MET A 310 -6.74 -5.96 -3.75
C MET A 310 -7.05 -5.31 -2.40
N LEU A 311 -6.88 -3.99 -2.32
CA LEU A 311 -7.41 -3.19 -1.21
C LEU A 311 -8.90 -2.92 -1.46
N LEU A 312 -9.80 -3.27 -0.53
CA LEU A 312 -11.25 -3.05 -0.75
C LEU A 312 -11.63 -1.56 -0.89
N ARG A 313 -10.82 -0.64 -0.35
CA ARG A 313 -10.93 0.80 -0.59
C ARG A 313 -10.58 1.26 -2.01
N GLN A 314 -10.03 0.39 -2.86
CA GLN A 314 -9.64 0.67 -4.25
C GLN A 314 -10.45 -0.10 -5.29
N TYR A 315 -11.51 -0.83 -4.89
CA TYR A 315 -12.43 -1.54 -5.79
C TYR A 315 -13.86 -1.46 -5.27
N SER A 316 -14.81 -0.99 -6.09
CA SER A 316 -16.24 -0.91 -5.72
C SER A 316 -16.90 -2.29 -5.72
N ALA A 317 -17.99 -2.47 -4.95
CA ALA A 317 -18.77 -3.71 -4.96
C ALA A 317 -19.23 -4.09 -6.38
N ALA A 318 -19.70 -3.10 -7.15
CA ALA A 318 -20.21 -3.28 -8.51
C ALA A 318 -19.19 -3.93 -9.47
N ASN A 319 -17.93 -3.49 -9.42
CA ASN A 319 -16.86 -4.03 -10.27
C ASN A 319 -15.98 -5.10 -9.58
N LEU A 320 -16.19 -5.41 -8.29
CA LEU A 320 -15.37 -6.35 -7.56
C LEU A 320 -15.39 -7.74 -8.22
N ALA A 321 -16.57 -8.28 -8.55
CA ALA A 321 -16.69 -9.60 -9.17
C ALA A 321 -15.86 -9.74 -10.47
N ALA A 322 -15.92 -8.74 -11.36
CA ALA A 322 -15.15 -8.71 -12.61
C ALA A 322 -13.64 -8.62 -12.35
N ASN A 323 -13.21 -7.81 -11.37
CA ASN A 323 -11.80 -7.73 -11.00
C ASN A 323 -11.27 -9.05 -10.42
N LEU A 324 -12.03 -9.71 -9.52
CA LEU A 324 -11.65 -11.01 -8.94
C LEU A 324 -11.38 -12.04 -10.04
N VAL A 325 -12.29 -12.13 -11.01
CA VAL A 325 -12.22 -13.10 -12.12
C VAL A 325 -11.06 -12.79 -13.05
N GLU A 326 -10.93 -11.56 -13.56
CA GLU A 326 -9.87 -11.25 -14.54
C GLU A 326 -8.47 -11.26 -13.93
N ILE A 327 -8.31 -10.82 -12.67
CA ILE A 327 -7.03 -10.93 -11.94
C ILE A 327 -6.67 -12.41 -11.74
N ALA A 328 -7.62 -13.25 -11.29
CA ALA A 328 -7.37 -14.67 -11.08
C ALA A 328 -7.20 -15.45 -12.39
N ARG A 329 -7.83 -15.06 -13.50
CA ARG A 329 -7.59 -15.66 -14.83
C ARG A 329 -6.18 -15.35 -15.35
N LYS A 330 -5.70 -14.11 -15.15
CA LYS A 330 -4.37 -13.63 -15.55
C LYS A 330 -3.21 -14.15 -14.66
N THR A 331 -3.52 -14.68 -13.49
CA THR A 331 -2.53 -15.08 -12.46
C THR A 331 -2.90 -16.42 -11.82
N ASP A 332 -2.32 -16.78 -10.67
CA ASP A 332 -2.62 -18.00 -9.92
C ASP A 332 -3.70 -17.79 -8.83
N GLY A 333 -4.24 -16.58 -8.72
CA GLY A 333 -5.39 -16.27 -7.85
C GLY A 333 -5.45 -14.81 -7.37
N TYR A 334 -6.32 -14.53 -6.41
CA TYR A 334 -6.47 -13.22 -5.79
C TYR A 334 -6.38 -13.29 -4.25
N TRP A 335 -6.06 -12.16 -3.62
CA TRP A 335 -6.21 -11.99 -2.18
C TRP A 335 -6.77 -10.61 -1.78
N LEU A 336 -7.60 -10.57 -0.73
CA LEU A 336 -8.30 -9.36 -0.29
C LEU A 336 -7.73 -8.81 1.02
N PHE A 337 -7.25 -7.57 1.01
CA PHE A 337 -6.82 -6.85 2.19
C PHE A 337 -7.81 -5.71 2.51
N THR A 338 -8.61 -5.79 3.57
CA THR A 338 -8.84 -6.92 4.47
C THR A 338 -10.29 -7.34 4.42
N VAL A 339 -10.57 -8.63 4.67
CA VAL A 339 -11.95 -9.09 4.88
C VAL A 339 -12.47 -8.75 6.29
N HIS A 340 -11.59 -8.26 7.17
CA HIS A 340 -11.96 -7.59 8.43
C HIS A 340 -12.94 -6.44 8.21
N THR A 341 -12.77 -5.63 7.15
CA THR A 341 -13.70 -4.57 6.75
C THR A 341 -15.14 -5.07 6.53
N LEU A 342 -15.30 -6.33 6.13
CA LEU A 342 -16.61 -6.99 5.92
C LEU A 342 -17.16 -7.66 7.20
N CYS A 343 -16.43 -7.57 8.31
CA CYS A 343 -16.78 -8.13 9.62
C CYS A 343 -17.09 -7.06 10.68
N ILE A 344 -16.71 -5.80 10.43
CA ILE A 344 -17.02 -4.63 11.26
C ILE A 344 -18.12 -3.78 10.64
N LYS A 345 -18.76 -2.93 11.45
CA LYS A 345 -19.79 -2.04 10.95
C LYS A 345 -19.21 -0.87 10.16
N GLU A 346 -20.06 -0.22 9.37
CA GLU A 346 -19.66 0.93 8.55
C GLU A 346 -19.25 2.15 9.39
N GLU A 347 -19.86 2.37 10.57
CA GLU A 347 -19.45 3.43 11.49
C GLU A 347 -18.11 3.15 12.21
N ASP A 348 -17.59 1.92 12.15
CA ASP A 348 -16.31 1.51 12.75
C ASP A 348 -15.13 1.51 11.74
N GLN A 349 -15.41 1.52 10.43
CA GLN A 349 -14.37 1.53 9.39
C GLN A 349 -13.50 2.79 9.46
N ARG A 350 -12.18 2.65 9.39
CA ARG A 350 -11.21 3.78 9.43
C ARG A 350 -10.04 3.54 8.47
N GLY A 351 -9.60 4.59 7.77
CA GLY A 351 -8.34 4.61 7.02
C GLY A 351 -8.27 3.55 5.91
N ASP A 352 -7.39 2.57 6.08
CA ASP A 352 -7.21 1.46 5.13
C ASP A 352 -8.39 0.47 5.13
N TYR A 353 -9.21 0.46 6.20
CA TYR A 353 -10.36 -0.42 6.37
C TYR A 353 -11.68 0.11 5.81
N HIS A 354 -11.68 1.20 5.04
CA HIS A 354 -12.88 1.67 4.35
C HIS A 354 -13.23 0.83 3.11
N LEU A 355 -14.52 0.71 2.79
CA LEU A 355 -14.97 0.29 1.47
C LEU A 355 -14.87 1.45 0.46
N CYS A 356 -14.65 1.13 -0.81
CA CYS A 356 -14.61 2.13 -1.90
C CYS A 356 -16.00 2.69 -2.20
N ALA A 357 -16.97 1.82 -2.46
CA ALA A 357 -18.36 2.13 -2.71
C ALA A 357 -19.20 0.84 -2.67
N GLY A 358 -20.29 0.91 -1.90
CA GLY A 358 -21.17 -0.21 -1.59
C GLY A 358 -21.03 -0.73 -0.16
N THR A 359 -22.03 -1.43 0.34
CA THR A 359 -22.09 -1.97 1.72
C THR A 359 -21.33 -3.30 1.87
N PRO A 360 -20.99 -3.74 3.10
CA PRO A 360 -20.37 -5.04 3.32
C PRO A 360 -21.12 -6.21 2.64
N GLU A 361 -22.46 -6.17 2.62
CA GLU A 361 -23.33 -7.17 2.01
C GLU A 361 -23.18 -7.20 0.48
N GLU A 362 -23.06 -6.03 -0.16
CA GLU A 362 -22.84 -5.92 -1.61
C GLU A 362 -21.45 -6.44 -2.00
N TYR A 363 -20.43 -6.16 -1.20
CA TYR A 363 -19.09 -6.72 -1.37
C TYR A 363 -19.11 -8.26 -1.22
N LEU A 364 -19.79 -8.78 -0.20
CA LEU A 364 -19.94 -10.23 0.01
C LEU A 364 -20.71 -10.91 -1.14
N ALA A 365 -21.75 -10.27 -1.67
CA ALA A 365 -22.46 -10.73 -2.86
C ALA A 365 -21.57 -10.75 -4.11
N ALA A 366 -20.75 -9.71 -4.31
CA ALA A 366 -19.81 -9.62 -5.42
C ALA A 366 -18.67 -10.65 -5.31
N ILE A 367 -18.16 -10.93 -4.10
CA ILE A 367 -17.19 -12.01 -3.83
C ILE A 367 -17.80 -13.36 -4.18
N ARG A 368 -19.04 -13.65 -3.72
CA ARG A 368 -19.74 -14.89 -4.04
C ARG A 368 -19.96 -15.06 -5.55
N ARG A 369 -20.35 -13.98 -6.25
CA ARG A 369 -20.53 -13.97 -7.72
C ARG A 369 -19.21 -14.25 -8.45
N GLY A 370 -18.13 -13.54 -8.10
CA GLY A 370 -16.82 -13.74 -8.73
C GLY A 370 -16.25 -15.14 -8.51
N ASN A 371 -16.46 -15.73 -7.33
CA ASN A 371 -16.01 -17.09 -7.03
C ASN A 371 -16.82 -18.16 -7.78
N ALA A 372 -18.16 -18.05 -7.84
CA ALA A 372 -18.98 -18.94 -8.63
C ALA A 372 -18.63 -18.89 -10.14
N GLU A 373 -18.22 -17.73 -10.64
CA GLU A 373 -17.73 -17.57 -12.00
C GLU A 373 -16.36 -18.26 -12.22
N LEU A 374 -15.45 -18.21 -11.24
CA LEU A 374 -14.20 -18.98 -11.27
C LEU A 374 -14.44 -20.50 -11.20
N ASP A 375 -15.48 -20.94 -10.49
CA ASP A 375 -15.89 -22.35 -10.49
C ASP A 375 -16.47 -22.78 -11.85
N ALA A 376 -17.23 -21.91 -12.51
CA ALA A 376 -17.69 -22.14 -13.89
C ALA A 376 -16.52 -22.26 -14.87
N PHE A 377 -15.54 -21.35 -14.82
CA PHE A 377 -14.32 -21.43 -15.64
C PHE A 377 -13.43 -22.65 -15.33
N ALA A 378 -13.46 -23.18 -14.11
CA ALA A 378 -12.73 -24.39 -13.73
C ALA A 378 -13.42 -25.67 -14.23
N ALA A 379 -14.75 -25.65 -14.38
CA ALA A 379 -15.54 -26.74 -14.95
C ALA A 379 -15.56 -26.72 -16.49
N ASP A 380 -15.63 -25.53 -17.09
CA ASP A 380 -15.56 -25.30 -18.54
C ASP A 380 -14.66 -24.09 -18.87
N PRO A 381 -13.43 -24.31 -19.39
CA PRO A 381 -12.55 -23.23 -19.83
C PRO A 381 -13.11 -22.37 -20.99
N ALA A 382 -14.16 -22.83 -21.69
CA ALA A 382 -14.86 -22.07 -22.74
C ALA A 382 -16.08 -21.29 -22.21
N HIS A 383 -16.36 -21.31 -20.90
CA HIS A 383 -17.47 -20.58 -20.26
C HIS A 383 -17.48 -19.09 -20.65
N ALA A 384 -18.65 -18.60 -21.09
CA ALA A 384 -18.84 -17.22 -21.53
C ALA A 384 -19.33 -16.35 -20.36
N SER A 385 -18.47 -15.45 -19.86
CA SER A 385 -18.79 -14.71 -18.63
C SER A 385 -19.86 -13.64 -18.80
N SER A 386 -20.73 -13.53 -17.78
CA SER A 386 -21.72 -12.45 -17.62
C SER A 386 -21.16 -11.19 -16.94
N LEU A 387 -19.87 -11.19 -16.58
CA LEU A 387 -19.22 -10.10 -15.87
C LEU A 387 -18.70 -9.04 -16.84
N ALA A 388 -19.40 -7.91 -16.92
CA ALA A 388 -18.89 -6.68 -17.52
C ALA A 388 -18.41 -5.72 -16.44
N PHE A 389 -17.36 -4.94 -16.75
CA PHE A 389 -17.06 -3.73 -15.98
C PHE A 389 -18.13 -2.68 -16.25
N VAL A 390 -18.74 -2.15 -15.20
CA VAL A 390 -19.63 -0.99 -15.26
C VAL A 390 -18.86 0.29 -14.94
N GLU A 391 -19.48 1.45 -15.18
CA GLU A 391 -18.95 2.72 -14.69
C GLU A 391 -18.82 2.69 -13.16
N GLU A 392 -17.67 3.13 -12.64
CA GLU A 392 -17.36 3.03 -11.21
C GLU A 392 -18.31 3.95 -10.39
N PRO A 393 -19.09 3.40 -9.44
CA PRO A 393 -20.05 4.19 -8.68
C PRO A 393 -19.39 5.34 -7.91
N VAL A 394 -20.14 6.43 -7.76
CA VAL A 394 -19.68 7.62 -7.04
C VAL A 394 -19.38 7.25 -5.58
N ARG A 395 -18.28 7.81 -5.06
CA ARG A 395 -17.69 7.47 -3.77
C ARG A 395 -17.86 8.67 -2.85
N TYR A 396 -18.62 8.47 -1.78
CA TYR A 396 -19.10 9.52 -0.90
C TYR A 396 -18.33 9.59 0.44
N ARG A 397 -17.17 8.93 0.54
CA ARG A 397 -16.36 8.87 1.76
C ARG A 397 -15.00 9.51 1.53
N HIS A 398 -14.77 10.67 2.13
CA HIS A 398 -13.46 11.32 2.18
C HIS A 398 -12.44 10.35 2.82
N PRO A 399 -11.35 9.96 2.13
CA PRO A 399 -10.33 9.13 2.72
C PRO A 399 -9.49 9.92 3.75
N GLY A 400 -9.92 9.87 5.01
CA GLY A 400 -8.99 9.95 6.14
C GLY A 400 -8.91 11.26 6.93
N PHE A 401 -9.94 12.11 6.97
CA PHE A 401 -9.98 13.24 7.91
C PHE A 401 -11.22 13.30 8.80
N ASP A 402 -10.97 13.26 10.10
CA ASP A 402 -11.91 13.50 11.18
C ASP A 402 -12.02 15.02 11.39
N ILE A 403 -13.12 15.63 10.95
CA ILE A 403 -13.36 17.09 11.04
C ILE A 403 -13.31 17.57 12.50
N GLY A 404 -13.63 16.71 13.47
CA GLY A 404 -13.51 17.04 14.90
C GLY A 404 -12.08 17.42 15.30
N ARG A 405 -11.08 16.73 14.71
CA ARG A 405 -9.64 16.95 14.94
C ARG A 405 -9.03 18.10 14.14
N LEU A 406 -9.80 18.75 13.26
CA LEU A 406 -9.29 19.84 12.45
C LEU A 406 -9.24 21.12 13.28
N GLU A 407 -8.05 21.57 13.65
CA GLU A 407 -7.84 22.85 14.34
C GLU A 407 -7.30 23.87 13.34
N LEU A 408 -8.18 24.75 12.85
CA LEU A 408 -7.81 25.78 11.88
C LEU A 408 -6.74 26.71 12.50
N PRO A 409 -5.70 27.09 11.75
CA PRO A 409 -4.59 27.86 12.30
C PRO A 409 -4.99 29.34 12.44
N ASP A 410 -4.45 30.00 13.47
CA ASP A 410 -4.59 31.45 13.59
C ASP A 410 -3.72 32.16 12.54
N LEU A 411 -4.39 32.87 11.62
CA LEU A 411 -3.79 33.50 10.44
C LEU A 411 -4.51 34.81 10.09
N ALA A 412 -3.73 35.86 9.84
CA ALA A 412 -4.19 37.10 9.24
C ALA A 412 -3.89 37.11 7.74
N ASP A 413 -4.88 37.48 6.92
CA ASP A 413 -4.65 37.81 5.51
C ASP A 413 -4.06 39.23 5.41
N ARG A 414 -2.92 39.33 4.72
CA ARG A 414 -2.17 40.56 4.42
C ARG A 414 -2.00 40.75 2.91
N SER A 415 -2.77 40.02 2.09
CA SER A 415 -2.72 40.06 0.62
C SER A 415 -3.04 41.45 0.07
N THR A 416 -2.32 41.82 -0.98
CA THR A 416 -2.60 43.02 -1.81
C THR A 416 -3.38 42.67 -3.08
N ALA A 417 -3.57 41.38 -3.37
CA ALA A 417 -4.42 40.89 -4.44
C ALA A 417 -5.89 41.32 -4.28
N GLY A 418 -6.52 41.74 -5.38
CA GLY A 418 -7.91 42.20 -5.39
C GLY A 418 -8.93 41.07 -5.14
N ARG A 419 -9.99 41.38 -4.38
CA ARG A 419 -11.12 40.48 -4.09
C ARG A 419 -12.27 40.66 -5.08
N GLY A 420 -13.12 39.64 -5.21
CA GLY A 420 -14.30 39.62 -6.07
C GLY A 420 -14.03 39.42 -7.57
N GLN A 421 -12.82 39.71 -8.05
CA GLN A 421 -12.39 39.43 -9.43
C GLN A 421 -11.58 38.13 -9.50
N ALA A 422 -11.65 37.41 -10.62
CA ALA A 422 -10.97 36.12 -10.78
C ALA A 422 -9.43 36.30 -10.91
N LEU A 423 -8.72 36.10 -9.80
CA LEU A 423 -7.26 36.03 -9.75
C LEU A 423 -6.79 34.76 -10.45
N ALA A 424 -5.91 34.90 -11.45
CA ALA A 424 -5.25 33.75 -12.08
C ALA A 424 -4.20 33.15 -11.15
N MET A 425 -4.25 31.83 -10.92
CA MET A 425 -3.37 31.14 -9.97
C MET A 425 -2.24 30.40 -10.70
N PRO A 426 -0.96 30.63 -10.36
CA PRO A 426 0.15 29.88 -10.95
C PRO A 426 0.06 28.37 -10.67
N PRO A 427 0.45 27.51 -11.62
CA PRO A 427 0.31 26.06 -11.49
C PRO A 427 0.98 25.48 -10.24
N LEU A 428 0.18 24.81 -9.41
CA LEU A 428 0.61 23.94 -8.33
C LEU A 428 -0.31 22.73 -8.29
N GLY A 429 0.23 21.54 -8.60
CA GLY A 429 -0.56 20.31 -8.60
C GLY A 429 -0.82 19.80 -7.19
N ILE A 430 -2.08 19.71 -6.80
CA ILE A 430 -2.52 19.19 -5.50
C ILE A 430 -2.59 17.66 -5.55
N ILE A 431 -2.07 17.00 -4.52
CA ILE A 431 -2.08 15.55 -4.31
C ILE A 431 -2.45 15.25 -2.86
N ALA A 432 -3.06 14.09 -2.61
CA ALA A 432 -3.54 13.67 -1.29
C ALA A 432 -4.49 14.72 -0.66
N SER A 433 -4.77 14.61 0.63
CA SER A 433 -5.61 15.60 1.31
C SER A 433 -4.86 16.92 1.45
N SER A 434 -5.44 18.01 0.96
CA SER A 434 -4.88 19.36 1.02
C SER A 434 -5.97 20.37 1.40
N TYR A 435 -5.55 21.55 1.85
CA TYR A 435 -6.45 22.57 2.39
C TYR A 435 -6.11 23.92 1.80
N LEU A 436 -7.11 24.60 1.27
CA LEU A 436 -7.03 26.01 0.90
C LEU A 436 -7.67 26.83 2.01
N LEU A 437 -6.89 27.69 2.65
CA LEU A 437 -7.31 28.56 3.73
C LEU A 437 -7.65 29.94 3.15
N MET A 438 -8.87 30.42 3.41
CA MET A 438 -9.43 31.65 2.84
C MET A 438 -9.96 32.52 3.98
N ALA A 439 -9.35 33.68 4.24
CA ALA A 439 -9.89 34.63 5.20
C ALA A 439 -11.05 35.39 4.54
N MET A 440 -12.29 35.19 4.99
CA MET A 440 -13.47 35.75 4.35
C MET A 440 -14.22 36.72 5.26
N GLN A 441 -14.87 37.70 4.65
CA GLN A 441 -15.82 38.60 5.30
C GLN A 441 -17.21 37.94 5.35
N ASP A 442 -18.08 38.42 6.24
CA ASP A 442 -19.45 37.92 6.29
C ASP A 442 -20.20 38.22 4.98
N GLY A 443 -20.94 37.24 4.46
CA GLY A 443 -21.62 37.32 3.17
C GLY A 443 -20.72 37.36 1.93
N GLU A 444 -19.39 37.27 2.04
CA GLU A 444 -18.47 37.26 0.89
C GLU A 444 -18.64 35.98 0.04
N GLU A 445 -18.63 36.13 -1.30
CA GLU A 445 -18.74 34.99 -2.23
C GLU A 445 -17.37 34.58 -2.78
N ALA A 446 -16.96 33.34 -2.47
CA ALA A 446 -15.79 32.71 -3.06
C ALA A 446 -16.19 31.83 -4.26
N ARG A 447 -15.56 32.08 -5.41
CA ARG A 447 -15.57 31.19 -6.56
C ARG A 447 -14.15 30.73 -6.85
N LEU A 448 -13.96 29.43 -7.01
CA LEU A 448 -12.71 28.82 -7.45
C LEU A 448 -12.98 28.03 -8.73
N SER A 449 -12.19 28.27 -9.77
CA SER A 449 -12.13 27.36 -10.92
C SER A 449 -10.99 26.38 -10.70
N LEU A 450 -11.25 25.09 -10.82
CA LEU A 450 -10.28 24.02 -10.62
C LEU A 450 -10.21 23.12 -11.86
N ASP A 451 -9.00 22.80 -12.32
CA ASP A 451 -8.76 21.65 -13.19
C ASP A 451 -8.66 20.38 -12.34
N VAL A 452 -9.21 19.28 -12.83
CA VAL A 452 -9.06 17.95 -12.26
C VAL A 452 -8.39 17.05 -13.28
N SER A 453 -7.10 16.79 -13.10
CA SER A 453 -6.34 16.04 -14.11
C SER A 453 -6.88 14.63 -14.27
N ARG A 454 -7.16 14.22 -15.50
CA ARG A 454 -7.34 12.82 -15.89
C ARG A 454 -5.98 12.27 -16.34
N PRO A 455 -5.21 11.54 -15.50
CA PRO A 455 -3.94 10.97 -15.90
C PRO A 455 -4.13 9.91 -16.99
N LYS A 456 -3.07 9.66 -17.76
CA LYS A 456 -3.07 8.68 -18.87
C LYS A 456 -3.08 7.22 -18.39
N SER A 457 -2.90 6.97 -17.10
CA SER A 457 -2.87 5.63 -16.49
C SER A 457 -3.66 5.60 -15.18
N GLY A 458 -4.42 4.51 -15.00
CA GLY A 458 -5.36 4.34 -13.88
C GLY A 458 -6.68 5.10 -14.07
N ALA A 459 -7.75 4.56 -13.49
CA ALA A 459 -9.02 5.26 -13.40
C ALA A 459 -8.96 6.26 -12.23
N VAL A 460 -8.79 7.54 -12.54
CA VAL A 460 -9.11 8.63 -11.60
C VAL A 460 -10.60 8.91 -11.69
N TRP A 461 -11.26 9.04 -10.54
CA TRP A 461 -12.70 9.19 -10.44
C TRP A 461 -13.15 10.63 -10.16
N GLY A 462 -12.24 11.51 -9.76
CA GLY A 462 -12.52 12.89 -9.38
C GLY A 462 -11.76 13.35 -8.13
N VAL A 463 -12.13 14.52 -7.62
CA VAL A 463 -11.64 15.09 -6.34
C VAL A 463 -12.83 15.32 -5.42
N SER A 464 -12.86 14.67 -4.27
CA SER A 464 -13.84 15.02 -3.21
C SER A 464 -13.46 16.35 -2.57
N TYR A 465 -14.45 17.17 -2.22
CA TYR A 465 -14.24 18.45 -1.54
C TYR A 465 -15.25 18.68 -0.42
N ALA A 466 -14.83 19.44 0.58
CA ALA A 466 -15.71 20.00 1.60
C ALA A 466 -15.27 21.41 1.95
N VAL A 467 -16.21 22.34 2.07
CA VAL A 467 -16.01 23.74 2.46
C VAL A 467 -16.46 23.88 3.90
N LEU A 468 -15.53 24.28 4.77
CA LEU A 468 -15.76 24.45 6.20
C LEU A 468 -15.76 25.94 6.56
N GLY A 469 -16.74 26.36 7.36
CA GLY A 469 -16.73 27.66 8.05
C GLY A 469 -15.71 27.70 9.20
N PRO A 470 -15.48 28.88 9.80
CA PRO A 470 -14.59 29.05 10.96
C PRO A 470 -14.98 28.22 12.20
N ASP A 471 -16.26 27.86 12.30
CA ASP A 471 -16.87 26.96 13.30
C ASP A 471 -16.77 25.47 12.94
N LYS A 472 -16.10 25.14 11.83
CA LYS A 472 -16.03 23.82 11.18
C LYS A 472 -17.37 23.33 10.59
N ALA A 473 -18.41 24.16 10.49
CA ALA A 473 -19.66 23.75 9.85
C ALA A 473 -19.47 23.56 8.35
N ILE A 474 -20.03 22.49 7.79
CA ILE A 474 -19.99 22.24 6.35
C ILE A 474 -20.95 23.21 5.65
N LEU A 475 -20.39 24.05 4.77
CA LEU A 475 -21.15 25.01 3.95
C LEU A 475 -21.55 24.41 2.59
N SER A 476 -20.70 23.54 2.04
CA SER A 476 -20.87 22.82 0.78
C SER A 476 -19.89 21.66 0.72
N ASP A 477 -20.29 20.50 0.20
CA ASP A 477 -19.43 19.35 -0.05
C ASP A 477 -19.82 18.62 -1.35
N GLY A 478 -18.95 17.74 -1.84
CA GLY A 478 -19.23 16.96 -3.04
C GLY A 478 -17.99 16.38 -3.71
N ARG A 479 -18.07 16.20 -5.03
CA ARG A 479 -16.98 15.66 -5.85
C ARG A 479 -16.94 16.32 -7.23
N MET A 480 -15.74 16.69 -7.66
CA MET A 480 -15.44 17.24 -8.98
C MET A 480 -15.13 16.09 -9.96
N PRO A 481 -15.67 16.08 -11.20
CA PRO A 481 -15.40 15.05 -12.20
C PRO A 481 -13.98 15.13 -12.79
N PRO A 482 -13.42 14.03 -13.35
CA PRO A 482 -12.04 13.99 -13.84
C PRO A 482 -11.91 14.32 -15.33
N GLY A 483 -11.05 15.29 -15.66
CA GLY A 483 -10.80 15.75 -17.03
C GLY A 483 -11.68 16.93 -17.46
N GLU A 484 -12.40 17.54 -16.52
CA GLU A 484 -13.26 18.71 -16.73
C GLU A 484 -12.86 19.81 -15.75
N ALA A 485 -13.09 21.07 -16.14
CA ALA A 485 -12.92 22.21 -15.25
C ALA A 485 -14.16 22.37 -14.36
N PHE A 486 -13.97 22.38 -13.05
CA PHE A 486 -15.04 22.53 -12.06
C PHE A 486 -15.04 23.93 -11.45
N THR A 487 -16.22 24.52 -11.26
CA THR A 487 -16.38 25.78 -10.53
C THR A 487 -17.00 25.51 -9.16
N LEU A 488 -16.19 25.61 -8.11
CA LEU A 488 -16.66 25.61 -6.73
C LEU A 488 -17.09 27.03 -6.35
N ALA A 489 -18.35 27.22 -5.96
CA ALA A 489 -18.88 28.50 -5.51
C ALA A 489 -19.55 28.34 -4.14
N PHE A 490 -19.25 29.23 -3.20
CA PHE A 490 -19.87 29.27 -1.88
C PHE A 490 -19.86 30.68 -1.29
N GLN A 491 -20.70 30.91 -0.28
CA GLN A 491 -20.79 32.16 0.45
C GLN A 491 -20.45 31.95 1.93
N ALA A 492 -19.66 32.86 2.51
CA ALA A 492 -19.40 32.89 3.94
C ALA A 492 -20.67 33.23 4.74
N ARG A 493 -20.91 32.52 5.85
CA ARG A 493 -22.03 32.76 6.79
C ARG A 493 -21.64 33.54 8.05
N GLN A 494 -20.35 33.82 8.19
CA GLN A 494 -19.72 34.61 9.25
C GLN A 494 -18.32 34.98 8.78
N ALA A 495 -17.75 36.08 9.28
CA ALA A 495 -16.36 36.43 8.98
C ALA A 495 -15.37 35.46 9.66
N GLY A 496 -14.24 35.18 8.99
CA GLY A 496 -13.15 34.38 9.55
C GLY A 496 -12.48 33.44 8.53
N LEU A 497 -11.58 32.59 9.04
CA LEU A 497 -10.83 31.65 8.22
C LEU A 497 -11.71 30.44 7.81
N HIS A 498 -11.99 30.32 6.52
CA HIS A 498 -12.67 29.18 5.91
C HIS A 498 -11.63 28.20 5.36
N ALA A 499 -11.98 26.91 5.29
CA ALA A 499 -11.13 25.88 4.71
C ALA A 499 -11.84 25.09 3.61
N VAL A 500 -11.29 25.14 2.39
CA VAL A 500 -11.65 24.21 1.32
C VAL A 500 -10.75 22.99 1.44
N VAL A 501 -11.31 21.91 2.00
CA VAL A 501 -10.70 20.58 2.03
C VAL A 501 -10.79 19.97 0.64
N LEU A 502 -9.66 19.54 0.09
CA LEU A 502 -9.57 18.90 -1.22
C LEU A 502 -8.95 17.51 -1.07
N THR A 503 -9.54 16.50 -1.71
CA THR A 503 -9.07 15.11 -1.61
C THR A 503 -9.09 14.40 -2.99
N PRO A 504 -8.03 14.54 -3.81
CA PRO A 504 -7.89 13.86 -5.11
C PRO A 504 -7.56 12.37 -5.00
N GLY A 505 -7.33 11.87 -3.79
CA GLY A 505 -6.87 10.51 -3.54
C GLY A 505 -5.45 10.26 -4.07
N TYR A 506 -5.15 8.99 -4.36
CA TYR A 506 -3.79 8.54 -4.67
C TYR A 506 -3.35 8.90 -6.11
N TYR A 507 -4.23 8.70 -7.09
CA TYR A 507 -3.95 8.94 -8.52
C TYR A 507 -4.48 10.27 -9.05
N GLY A 508 -5.55 10.84 -8.46
CA GLY A 508 -6.08 12.11 -8.89
C GLY A 508 -5.15 13.27 -8.56
N ARG A 509 -5.30 14.37 -9.31
CA ARG A 509 -4.77 15.69 -8.97
C ARG A 509 -5.86 16.71 -9.23
N CYS A 510 -5.80 17.83 -8.53
CA CYS A 510 -6.44 19.06 -8.99
C CYS A 510 -5.44 20.22 -8.97
N GLN A 511 -5.79 21.30 -9.65
CA GLN A 511 -5.08 22.57 -9.61
C GLN A 511 -6.15 23.67 -9.58
N VAL A 512 -6.00 24.66 -8.71
CA VAL A 512 -6.81 25.87 -8.82
C VAL A 512 -6.30 26.68 -10.01
N LEU A 513 -7.18 26.99 -10.95
CA LEU A 513 -6.91 27.85 -12.11
C LEU A 513 -7.16 29.31 -11.77
N THR A 514 -8.26 29.60 -11.07
CA THR A 514 -8.61 30.95 -10.61
C THR A 514 -9.30 30.94 -9.26
N SER A 515 -9.23 32.05 -8.52
CA SER A 515 -10.08 32.30 -7.34
C SER A 515 -10.52 33.76 -7.25
N THR A 516 -11.71 34.05 -6.70
CA THR A 516 -12.18 35.41 -6.41
C THR A 516 -11.72 35.96 -5.06
N VAL A 517 -11.08 35.14 -4.22
CA VAL A 517 -10.64 35.48 -2.87
C VAL A 517 -9.21 34.98 -2.66
N PRO A 518 -8.29 35.77 -2.06
CA PRO A 518 -6.95 35.31 -1.72
C PRO A 518 -6.98 34.04 -0.84
N TYR A 519 -6.13 33.06 -1.16
CA TYR A 519 -6.01 31.84 -0.38
C TYR A 519 -4.55 31.39 -0.24
N ALA A 520 -4.26 30.68 0.85
CA ALA A 520 -3.01 29.95 1.04
C ALA A 520 -3.28 28.45 1.13
N HIS A 521 -2.29 27.64 0.75
CA HIS A 521 -2.23 26.24 1.12
C HIS A 521 -1.77 26.09 2.57
N TRP A 522 -2.45 25.27 3.35
CA TRP A 522 -2.06 24.96 4.73
C TRP A 522 -0.80 24.09 4.76
N THR A 523 0.27 24.55 5.42
CA THR A 523 1.51 23.76 5.63
C THR A 523 1.46 22.91 6.90
N TRP A 524 0.34 22.20 7.09
CA TRP A 524 0.09 21.30 8.21
C TRP A 524 1.20 20.24 8.36
N ARG A 525 1.71 20.08 9.58
CA ARG A 525 2.87 19.21 9.91
C ARG A 525 2.49 17.78 10.31
N SER A 526 1.26 17.54 10.76
CA SER A 526 0.78 16.21 11.13
C SER A 526 0.33 15.44 9.88
N TYR A 527 0.22 14.11 9.95
CA TYR A 527 -0.04 13.28 8.77
C TYR A 527 -1.46 13.46 8.17
N PRO A 528 -1.60 13.46 6.82
CA PRO A 528 -0.57 13.73 5.82
C PRO A 528 -0.04 15.17 5.91
N ALA A 529 1.28 15.31 5.84
CA ALA A 529 1.94 16.60 5.74
C ALA A 529 1.66 17.25 4.37
N PHE A 530 1.85 18.56 4.26
CA PHE A 530 1.67 19.28 3.01
C PHE A 530 2.53 18.70 1.86
N GLU A 531 1.87 18.36 0.76
CA GLU A 531 2.44 17.61 -0.36
C GLU A 531 2.06 18.24 -1.72
N VAL A 532 3.06 18.38 -2.60
CA VAL A 532 2.94 18.99 -3.93
C VAL A 532 3.24 17.96 -5.01
N ALA A 533 2.43 17.88 -6.06
CA ALA A 533 2.65 16.99 -7.19
C ALA A 533 3.71 17.52 -8.17
N GLY A 534 4.46 16.59 -8.80
CA GLY A 534 5.33 16.93 -9.93
C GLY A 534 4.51 17.55 -11.09
N PRO A 535 4.98 18.62 -11.75
CA PRO A 535 6.35 19.13 -11.80
C PRO A 535 6.79 20.05 -10.65
N GLY A 536 5.91 20.37 -9.70
CA GLY A 536 6.16 21.34 -8.63
C GLY A 536 5.53 22.69 -8.94
N GLY A 537 6.20 23.76 -8.49
CA GLY A 537 5.73 25.14 -8.59
C GLY A 537 6.60 26.09 -7.76
N THR A 538 6.22 27.36 -7.68
CA THR A 538 6.79 28.32 -6.73
C THR A 538 5.80 28.58 -5.61
N LEU A 539 6.27 28.43 -4.38
CA LEU A 539 5.56 28.75 -3.14
C LEU A 539 6.14 30.04 -2.57
N TYR A 540 5.30 30.88 -1.99
CA TYR A 540 5.70 32.08 -1.26
C TYR A 540 5.36 31.93 0.22
N VAL A 541 6.28 32.33 1.09
CA VAL A 541 6.16 32.24 2.54
C VAL A 541 6.64 33.54 3.19
N HIS A 542 5.87 34.06 4.14
CA HIS A 542 6.30 35.20 4.95
C HIS A 542 7.19 34.70 6.09
N VAL A 543 8.43 35.18 6.17
CA VAL A 543 9.34 34.89 7.28
C VAL A 543 9.14 35.97 8.35
N PRO A 544 8.62 35.65 9.56
CA PRO A 544 8.41 36.64 10.61
C PRO A 544 9.69 37.39 11.02
N ALA A 545 9.54 38.63 11.49
CA ALA A 545 10.66 39.44 11.96
C ALA A 545 11.36 38.80 13.18
N GLY A 546 12.68 39.01 13.29
CA GLY A 546 13.52 38.47 14.37
C GLY A 546 14.05 37.05 14.14
N LEU A 547 13.70 36.38 13.04
CA LEU A 547 14.29 35.09 12.65
C LEU A 547 15.63 35.31 11.96
N THR A 548 16.72 34.77 12.53
CA THR A 548 18.06 34.75 11.89
C THR A 548 18.20 33.64 10.85
N GLU A 549 17.41 32.58 10.98
CA GLU A 549 17.37 31.42 10.10
C GLU A 549 16.03 30.68 10.24
N PHE A 550 15.67 29.86 9.24
CA PHE A 550 14.52 28.95 9.30
C PHE A 550 14.81 27.63 8.60
N ASP A 551 14.19 26.55 9.05
CA ASP A 551 14.36 25.21 8.49
C ASP A 551 13.34 24.87 7.38
N LEU A 552 13.80 24.12 6.38
CA LEU A 552 12.97 23.53 5.34
C LEU A 552 13.42 22.09 5.07
N GLU A 553 12.50 21.15 5.21
CA GLU A 553 12.70 19.76 4.76
C GLU A 553 11.82 19.47 3.54
N VAL A 554 12.41 18.90 2.50
CA VAL A 554 11.72 18.42 1.30
C VAL A 554 12.03 16.95 1.12
N SER A 555 11.01 16.10 1.04
CA SER A 555 11.16 14.66 0.87
C SER A 555 10.27 14.10 -0.23
N CYS A 556 10.75 13.07 -0.94
CA CYS A 556 10.08 12.49 -2.10
C CYS A 556 9.56 11.09 -1.74
N LEU A 557 8.27 10.83 -1.94
CA LEU A 557 7.66 9.55 -1.57
C LEU A 557 8.17 8.37 -2.42
N SER A 558 7.84 7.15 -1.99
CA SER A 558 8.26 5.89 -2.61
C SER A 558 8.10 5.86 -4.14
N ALA A 559 9.09 5.25 -4.82
CA ALA A 559 9.22 5.17 -6.28
C ALA A 559 9.45 6.49 -7.03
N THR A 560 9.92 7.54 -6.34
CA THR A 560 10.41 8.79 -6.97
C THR A 560 11.93 8.92 -6.83
N ALA A 561 12.56 9.67 -7.75
CA ALA A 561 14.02 9.82 -7.77
C ALA A 561 14.50 11.05 -6.97
N GLN A 562 14.29 12.26 -7.51
CA GLN A 562 14.81 13.51 -6.94
C GLN A 562 13.91 14.72 -7.30
N VAL A 563 13.97 15.76 -6.47
CA VAL A 563 13.29 17.06 -6.62
C VAL A 563 14.35 18.15 -6.53
N GLN A 564 14.34 19.13 -7.44
CA GLN A 564 15.16 20.33 -7.31
C GLN A 564 14.49 21.30 -6.33
N VAL A 565 15.24 21.79 -5.35
CA VAL A 565 14.78 22.75 -4.35
C VAL A 565 15.59 24.03 -4.47
N THR A 566 14.95 25.11 -4.90
CA THR A 566 15.56 26.45 -4.95
C THR A 566 14.88 27.36 -3.94
N VAL A 567 15.61 27.90 -2.96
CA VAL A 567 15.10 28.93 -2.03
C VAL A 567 15.70 30.28 -2.42
N ARG A 568 14.85 31.32 -2.47
CA ARG A 568 15.25 32.68 -2.85
C ARG A 568 14.83 33.70 -1.80
N ASP A 569 15.73 34.66 -1.57
CA ASP A 569 15.50 35.81 -0.71
C ASP A 569 14.50 36.82 -1.33
N PRO A 570 14.05 37.84 -0.58
CA PRO A 570 13.15 38.88 -1.09
C PRO A 570 13.69 39.65 -2.30
N ALA A 571 15.02 39.71 -2.47
CA ALA A 571 15.67 40.28 -3.67
C ALA A 571 15.71 39.29 -4.87
N GLY A 572 15.12 38.09 -4.73
CA GLY A 572 15.05 37.06 -5.77
C GLY A 572 16.33 36.26 -5.98
N ARG A 573 17.37 36.46 -5.15
CA ARG A 573 18.66 35.76 -5.24
C ARG A 573 18.52 34.37 -4.64
N ALA A 574 19.08 33.35 -5.30
CA ALA A 574 19.08 32.00 -4.75
C ALA A 574 20.07 31.90 -3.58
N VAL A 575 19.56 31.48 -2.41
CA VAL A 575 20.36 31.18 -1.21
C VAL A 575 20.62 29.68 -1.05
N VAL A 576 19.74 28.86 -1.63
CA VAL A 576 19.88 27.41 -1.78
C VAL A 576 19.41 27.06 -3.18
N ASP A 577 20.15 26.21 -3.91
CA ASP A 577 19.69 25.61 -5.16
C ASP A 577 20.30 24.20 -5.32
N GLN A 578 19.61 23.17 -4.83
CA GLN A 578 20.12 21.80 -4.82
C GLN A 578 19.02 20.75 -5.03
N PRO A 579 19.37 19.57 -5.56
CA PRO A 579 18.45 18.44 -5.57
C PRO A 579 18.31 17.82 -4.16
N THR A 580 17.20 17.12 -3.93
CA THR A 580 17.13 16.09 -2.89
C THR A 580 18.09 14.95 -3.22
N ASP A 581 18.69 14.33 -2.20
CA ASP A 581 19.57 13.17 -2.41
C ASP A 581 18.77 11.99 -3.00
N ALA A 582 19.37 11.26 -3.95
CA ALA A 582 18.69 10.22 -4.71
C ALA A 582 18.44 8.91 -3.95
N LEU A 583 19.02 8.73 -2.76
CA LEU A 583 18.98 7.51 -1.97
C LEU A 583 17.99 7.69 -0.81
N VAL A 584 18.22 8.71 0.04
CA VAL A 584 17.30 9.09 1.12
C VAL A 584 16.07 9.84 0.62
N ARG A 585 16.07 10.27 -0.65
CA ARG A 585 14.96 11.01 -1.28
C ARG A 585 14.57 12.25 -0.48
N LYS A 586 15.56 12.95 0.08
CA LYS A 586 15.38 14.06 1.03
C LYS A 586 16.44 15.16 0.86
N ALA A 587 16.04 16.39 1.16
CA ALA A 587 16.91 17.50 1.54
C ALA A 587 16.41 18.05 2.88
N ALA A 588 17.34 18.29 3.81
CA ALA A 588 17.09 19.08 5.02
C ALA A 588 17.99 20.32 4.93
N LEU A 589 17.39 21.49 5.08
CA LEU A 589 18.00 22.78 4.79
C LEU A 589 17.75 23.72 5.97
N THR A 590 18.79 24.41 6.43
CA THR A 590 18.66 25.55 7.34
C THR A 590 19.04 26.80 6.54
N ILE A 591 18.10 27.73 6.40
CA ILE A 591 18.22 28.88 5.50
C ILE A 591 18.49 30.13 6.36
N PRO A 592 19.67 30.78 6.25
CA PRO A 592 19.93 32.03 6.94
C PRO A 592 19.13 33.17 6.30
N THR A 593 18.45 33.99 7.11
CA THR A 593 17.69 35.13 6.61
C THR A 593 18.57 36.31 6.22
N ALA A 594 19.77 36.40 6.81
CA ALA A 594 20.73 37.49 6.62
C ALA A 594 20.12 38.90 6.84
N GLY A 595 19.18 39.03 7.78
CA GLY A 595 18.48 40.29 8.07
C GLY A 595 17.37 40.66 7.06
N GLN A 596 16.96 39.70 6.22
CA GLN A 596 15.79 39.81 5.34
C GLN A 596 14.57 39.07 5.92
N ASP A 597 14.47 39.03 7.24
CA ASP A 597 13.26 38.67 7.98
C ASP A 597 12.19 39.78 7.90
N GLY A 598 10.97 39.48 8.34
CA GLY A 598 9.80 40.36 8.18
C GLY A 598 9.33 40.53 6.73
N GLN A 599 9.73 39.62 5.83
CA GLN A 599 9.57 39.76 4.37
C GLN A 599 9.12 38.45 3.71
N LEU A 600 8.75 38.54 2.43
CA LEU A 600 8.28 37.42 1.63
C LEU A 600 9.43 36.71 0.91
N TRP A 601 9.61 35.43 1.21
CA TRP A 601 10.58 34.53 0.58
C TRP A 601 9.89 33.62 -0.42
N SER A 602 10.65 33.05 -1.36
CA SER A 602 10.10 32.07 -2.31
C SER A 602 10.87 30.75 -2.36
N ILE A 603 10.13 29.66 -2.47
CA ILE A 603 10.61 28.28 -2.47
C ILE A 603 10.08 27.62 -3.74
N ARG A 604 10.97 27.25 -4.66
CA ARG A 604 10.63 26.58 -5.91
C ARG A 604 10.92 25.09 -5.79
N LEU A 605 9.92 24.27 -6.10
CA LEU A 605 10.05 22.84 -6.32
C LEU A 605 10.10 22.59 -7.83
N GLY A 606 11.13 21.89 -8.30
CA GLY A 606 11.38 21.63 -9.72
C GLY A 606 11.83 20.21 -10.01
N ARG A 607 11.97 19.86 -11.29
CA ARG A 607 12.55 18.57 -11.71
C ARG A 607 14.07 18.67 -11.77
N VAL A 608 14.74 17.60 -11.35
CA VAL A 608 16.16 17.37 -11.69
C VAL A 608 16.23 16.78 -13.10
N GLU A 609 17.23 17.15 -13.89
CA GLU A 609 17.37 16.67 -15.28
C GLU A 609 17.50 15.14 -15.34
N GLY A 610 16.84 14.53 -16.32
CA GLY A 610 16.76 13.06 -16.47
C GLY A 610 16.02 12.34 -15.33
N LYS A 611 15.44 13.05 -14.35
CA LYS A 611 14.69 12.46 -13.22
C LYS A 611 13.21 12.81 -13.29
N SER A 612 12.40 11.94 -12.70
CA SER A 612 10.98 12.20 -12.44
C SER A 612 10.68 12.08 -10.96
N TYR A 613 9.69 12.83 -10.52
CA TYR A 613 9.05 12.66 -9.22
C TYR A 613 7.54 12.82 -9.36
N ARG A 614 6.80 12.04 -8.56
CA ARG A 614 5.34 12.02 -8.52
C ARG A 614 4.80 13.13 -7.62
N SER A 615 5.48 13.35 -6.49
CA SER A 615 5.19 14.36 -5.49
C SER A 615 6.35 14.57 -4.53
N ALA A 616 6.32 15.69 -3.82
CA ALA A 616 7.25 16.09 -2.77
C ALA A 616 6.47 16.57 -1.55
N GLN A 617 6.75 15.99 -0.38
CA GLN A 617 6.30 16.51 0.91
C GLN A 617 7.24 17.63 1.35
N VAL A 618 6.68 18.68 1.95
CA VAL A 618 7.47 19.84 2.42
C VAL A 618 7.09 20.18 3.86
N LEU A 619 8.07 20.06 4.75
CA LEU A 619 7.96 20.42 6.16
C LEU A 619 8.64 21.77 6.40
N PHE A 620 7.83 22.78 6.63
CA PHE A 620 8.25 24.15 6.96
C PHE A 620 8.55 24.28 8.45
N ASP A 621 9.54 25.08 8.83
CA ASP A 621 9.85 25.48 10.21
C ASP A 621 8.59 25.86 11.03
N PRO A 622 8.41 25.36 12.28
CA PRO A 622 7.23 25.66 13.09
C PRO A 622 7.17 27.11 13.61
N ARG A 623 8.19 27.93 13.36
CA ARG A 623 8.23 29.38 13.63
C ARG A 623 7.56 30.20 12.51
N LEU A 624 7.50 29.67 11.28
CA LEU A 624 6.82 30.31 10.14
C LEU A 624 5.28 30.26 10.28
N PRO A 625 4.51 31.12 9.59
CA PRO A 625 3.08 30.92 9.42
C PRO A 625 2.80 29.55 8.78
N PRO A 626 1.78 28.79 9.23
CA PRO A 626 1.41 27.50 8.65
C PRO A 626 0.68 27.65 7.29
N ALA A 627 1.17 28.54 6.43
CA ALA A 627 0.51 28.96 5.19
C ALA A 627 1.54 29.32 4.11
N VAL A 628 1.30 28.87 2.87
CA VAL A 628 2.03 29.32 1.67
C VAL A 628 1.10 29.59 0.50
N SER A 629 1.40 30.61 -0.29
CA SER A 629 0.63 30.95 -1.50
C SER A 629 1.42 30.61 -2.77
N THR A 630 0.76 30.64 -3.93
CA THR A 630 1.42 30.51 -5.24
C THR A 630 1.69 31.86 -5.92
N ARG A 631 1.39 32.98 -5.24
CA ARG A 631 1.52 34.35 -5.78
C ARG A 631 2.17 35.31 -4.76
N PRO A 632 3.02 36.26 -5.18
CA PRO A 632 3.69 37.18 -4.27
C PRO A 632 2.77 38.27 -3.67
N ASP A 633 1.60 38.52 -4.26
CA ASP A 633 0.59 39.47 -3.77
C ASP A 633 -0.48 38.80 -2.87
N VAL A 634 -0.35 37.50 -2.62
CA VAL A 634 -1.19 36.74 -1.69
C VAL A 634 -0.33 36.34 -0.48
N ILE A 635 -0.60 36.93 0.68
CA ILE A 635 0.27 36.86 1.86
C ILE A 635 -0.58 36.54 3.09
N PHE A 636 -0.24 35.46 3.79
CA PHE A 636 -0.85 35.09 5.06
C PHE A 636 0.23 35.10 6.15
N THR A 637 -0.03 35.78 7.26
CA THR A 637 0.86 35.89 8.42
C THR A 637 0.20 35.28 9.65
N ARG A 638 0.95 35.09 10.73
CA ARG A 638 0.34 35.08 12.07
C ARG A 638 -0.19 36.50 12.37
N PRO A 639 -1.16 36.68 13.30
CA PRO A 639 -1.74 37.99 13.61
C PRO A 639 -0.72 39.11 13.82
#